data_AF-A0A9P5GSD6-F1
#
_entry.id   AF-A0A9P5GSD6-F1
#
_cell.length_a   1.000
_cell.length_b   1.000
_cell.length_c   1.000
_cell.angle_alpha   90.00
_cell.angle_beta   90.00
_cell.angle_gamma   90.00
#
_symmetry.space_group_name_H-M   'P 1'
#
loop_
_entity.id
_entity.type
_entity.pdbx_description
1 polymer ?
#
loop_
_entity_poly.entity_id
_entity_poly.type
_entity_poly.pdbx_seq_one_letter_code
_entity_poly.pdbx_strand_id
1 'polypeptide(L)'
;MTTSLISIEGPSLSYSNGDPLKTEFEVAAKKNAVSPNPTDETTFLFHRSFEHPLKLMERSDGHMITMGDGHQILDACGGAAVACIGQGNEEVIAAAVAQMRKITYAHPLSYTTTAAEGLAKSFLGGNPWDFQKMFIVGSGSEANDVAIKLARHYFVEKGEPERVNFVARAQAFHGNTIGSLSLSSHVARRRPYLPIILGDRVSHVSPAYAYQYMAPGETEAGFVARLASELEGEFLRLGPHTVVAFVAETVVGATSGCVTAPAGYFIAVKAVCDKYGILLILDEIMCGAGRTGTKFAFEQENVIPDIVTLGKGLGGGYAPIAAIIAHKRVCDGFRGGSSKAFNHGQTYQAHPLSCAIATSVQTIIQRDNLIDRCAHLGKLLGAMLKEQFADCEYVGDIRGRGLFWALEFVQSRHTKKPFSASVGFSSKMQMESFRRGVSLYPGSGSVDGEFGDHLMFAPAYTSSEEEILHIVQTARDAYDQVVSQLNLPTKSCALVQQYDDGSSSNLRPLKRYITTHDVNGKAIFYDENFEDIIPIVPPGNIERAGLHVHYHTQGFPVDLSGGKDLKHYFESPQNIPLVNKGGSICRIVDLGPGQRSPMHRTISLDYGVVLAGEIDLVLENWDGPTKRLNVGDVSIQRGTIHGWINPSKDQWSRMLYVLLPSEKLKINDTDLDVELDGLVLPE
;
A
#
# COMPACT_ATOMS: atom_id res chain seq x y z
N MET A 1 -39.93 51.87 -28.09
CA MET A 1 -41.03 51.05 -28.62
C MET A 1 -40.58 49.59 -28.58
N THR A 2 -41.18 48.86 -27.65
CA THR A 2 -41.44 47.41 -27.59
C THR A 2 -40.65 46.44 -28.49
N THR A 3 -39.88 45.61 -27.78
CA THR A 3 -39.51 44.21 -27.98
C THR A 3 -40.42 43.34 -28.85
N SER A 4 -39.79 42.49 -29.67
CA SER A 4 -40.28 41.13 -29.96
C SER A 4 -39.09 40.19 -30.10
N LEU A 5 -38.79 39.45 -29.03
CA LEU A 5 -37.91 38.29 -29.00
C LEU A 5 -38.66 37.12 -29.62
N ILE A 6 -38.12 36.53 -30.68
CA ILE A 6 -38.56 35.23 -31.17
C ILE A 6 -37.73 34.18 -30.44
N SER A 7 -38.36 33.47 -29.51
CA SER A 7 -37.83 32.26 -28.89
C SER A 7 -37.81 31.14 -29.93
N ILE A 8 -36.63 30.64 -30.27
CA ILE A 8 -36.49 29.36 -30.97
C ILE A 8 -36.46 28.29 -29.88
N GLU A 9 -37.62 27.73 -29.57
CA GLU A 9 -37.70 26.45 -28.85
C GLU A 9 -37.06 25.38 -29.74
N GLY A 10 -35.92 24.84 -29.31
CA GLY A 10 -35.36 23.64 -29.92
C GLY A 10 -36.31 22.45 -29.68
N PRO A 11 -36.42 21.50 -30.62
CA PRO A 11 -37.35 20.39 -30.47
C PRO A 11 -37.01 19.59 -29.21
N SER A 12 -37.98 19.49 -28.30
CA SER A 12 -37.99 18.47 -27.26
C SER A 12 -37.97 17.10 -27.93
N LEU A 13 -36.87 16.36 -27.81
CA LEU A 13 -36.83 14.96 -28.21
C LEU A 13 -37.64 14.13 -27.21
N SER A 14 -38.97 14.11 -27.37
CA SER A 14 -39.79 13.04 -26.83
C SER A 14 -39.64 11.83 -27.76
N TYR A 15 -38.76 10.91 -27.41
CA TYR A 15 -38.68 9.62 -28.09
C TYR A 15 -39.96 8.83 -27.77
N SER A 16 -40.89 8.76 -28.72
CA SER A 16 -42.07 7.89 -28.61
C SER A 16 -41.64 6.43 -28.60
N ASN A 17 -42.26 5.62 -27.73
CA ASN A 17 -42.14 4.16 -27.76
C ASN A 17 -42.59 3.64 -29.15
N GLY A 18 -41.64 3.29 -30.01
CA GLY A 18 -41.92 2.76 -31.35
C GLY A 18 -40.89 3.05 -32.45
N ASP A 19 -39.70 3.57 -32.15
CA ASP A 19 -38.67 3.85 -33.17
C ASP A 19 -38.11 2.53 -33.77
N PRO A 20 -38.29 2.25 -35.07
CA PRO A 20 -37.83 1.01 -35.73
C PRO A 20 -36.33 0.78 -35.62
N LEU A 21 -35.53 1.87 -35.59
CA LEU A 21 -34.07 1.78 -35.41
C LEU A 21 -33.72 1.24 -34.03
N LYS A 22 -34.48 1.63 -33.00
CA LYS A 22 -34.28 1.13 -31.64
C LYS A 22 -34.55 -0.37 -31.57
N THR A 23 -35.60 -0.84 -32.24
CA THR A 23 -35.95 -2.27 -32.31
C THR A 23 -34.92 -3.10 -33.07
N GLU A 24 -34.38 -2.61 -34.18
CA GLU A 24 -33.32 -3.31 -34.93
C GLU A 24 -31.99 -3.36 -34.16
N PHE A 25 -31.60 -2.26 -33.51
CA PHE A 25 -30.42 -2.22 -32.64
C PHE A 25 -30.59 -3.12 -31.41
N GLU A 26 -31.75 -3.13 -30.76
CA GLU A 26 -32.04 -4.01 -29.62
C GLU A 26 -32.04 -5.49 -30.04
N VAL A 27 -32.54 -5.82 -31.23
CA VAL A 27 -32.49 -7.18 -31.80
C VAL A 27 -31.07 -7.59 -32.17
N ALA A 28 -30.27 -6.69 -32.75
CA ALA A 28 -28.86 -6.94 -33.05
C ALA A 28 -28.02 -7.10 -31.76
N ALA A 29 -28.28 -6.28 -30.74
CA ALA A 29 -27.63 -6.38 -29.43
C ALA A 29 -27.97 -7.70 -28.73
N LYS A 30 -29.23 -8.17 -28.80
CA LYS A 30 -29.63 -9.48 -28.27
C LYS A 30 -28.99 -10.65 -29.02
N LYS A 31 -28.78 -10.54 -30.34
CA LYS A 31 -28.06 -11.57 -31.12
C LYS A 31 -26.58 -11.66 -30.78
N ASN A 32 -25.99 -10.58 -30.26
CA ASN A 32 -24.60 -10.50 -29.82
C ASN A 32 -24.46 -10.56 -28.30
N ALA A 33 -25.43 -11.15 -27.59
CA ALA A 33 -25.39 -11.26 -26.14
C ALA A 33 -24.14 -12.01 -25.66
N VAL A 34 -23.34 -11.35 -24.82
CA VAL A 34 -22.12 -11.91 -24.23
C VAL A 34 -22.47 -12.59 -22.91
N SER A 35 -21.83 -13.72 -22.61
CA SER A 35 -21.93 -14.35 -21.28
C SER A 35 -21.62 -13.33 -20.17
N PRO A 36 -22.34 -13.35 -19.03
CA PRO A 36 -22.00 -12.52 -17.85
C PRO A 36 -20.55 -12.70 -17.37
N ASN A 37 -19.95 -13.85 -17.66
CA ASN A 37 -18.54 -14.14 -17.40
C ASN A 37 -17.95 -14.81 -18.66
N PRO A 38 -17.43 -14.03 -19.62
CA PRO A 38 -16.79 -14.60 -20.79
C PRO A 38 -15.51 -15.33 -20.35
N THR A 39 -15.48 -16.63 -20.66
CA THR A 39 -14.29 -17.50 -20.53
C THR A 39 -13.39 -17.36 -21.77
N ASP A 40 -12.18 -17.88 -21.71
CA ASP A 40 -11.24 -17.93 -22.83
C ASP A 40 -11.84 -18.57 -24.09
N GLU A 41 -12.63 -19.64 -23.91
CA GLU A 41 -13.30 -20.34 -25.03
C GLU A 41 -14.42 -19.51 -25.68
N THR A 42 -14.98 -18.54 -24.95
CA THR A 42 -16.17 -17.79 -25.37
C THR A 42 -15.88 -16.33 -25.75
N THR A 43 -14.72 -15.81 -25.37
CA THR A 43 -14.31 -14.44 -25.69
C THR A 43 -13.62 -14.39 -27.04
N PHE A 44 -13.92 -13.36 -27.83
CA PHE A 44 -13.20 -13.03 -29.06
C PHE A 44 -12.13 -11.94 -28.84
N LEU A 45 -12.01 -11.44 -27.61
CA LEU A 45 -11.04 -10.40 -27.26
C LEU A 45 -9.73 -11.02 -26.76
N PHE A 46 -8.60 -10.48 -27.23
CA PHE A 46 -7.28 -10.86 -26.73
C PHE A 46 -7.05 -10.23 -25.35
N HIS A 47 -7.44 -10.92 -24.29
CA HIS A 47 -7.22 -10.47 -22.92
C HIS A 47 -5.76 -10.66 -22.50
N ARG A 48 -5.35 -9.96 -21.44
CA ARG A 48 -3.99 -10.06 -20.89
C ARG A 48 -3.69 -11.43 -20.24
N SER A 49 -4.74 -12.15 -19.84
CA SER A 49 -4.67 -13.50 -19.27
C SER A 49 -5.69 -14.37 -19.99
N PHE A 50 -5.25 -15.59 -20.33
CA PHE A 50 -6.07 -16.66 -20.88
C PHE A 50 -6.60 -17.59 -19.77
N GLU A 51 -6.15 -17.39 -18.53
CA GLU A 51 -6.46 -18.27 -17.38
C GLU A 51 -7.53 -17.66 -16.45
N HIS A 52 -7.60 -16.33 -16.39
CA HIS A 52 -8.49 -15.62 -15.48
C HIS A 52 -9.63 -14.96 -16.27
N PRO A 53 -10.85 -15.53 -16.27
CA PRO A 53 -11.98 -14.93 -16.96
C PRO A 53 -12.27 -13.54 -16.37
N LEU A 54 -12.51 -12.57 -17.26
CA LEU A 54 -12.91 -11.23 -16.83
C LEU A 54 -14.40 -11.24 -16.50
N LYS A 55 -14.78 -10.39 -15.54
CA LYS A 55 -16.19 -10.17 -15.19
C LYS A 55 -16.80 -9.15 -16.15
N LEU A 56 -18.00 -9.42 -16.66
CA LEU A 56 -18.70 -8.48 -17.52
C LEU A 56 -19.26 -7.30 -16.70
N MET A 57 -18.91 -6.09 -17.09
CA MET A 57 -19.58 -4.88 -16.64
C MET A 57 -20.75 -4.59 -17.57
N GLU A 58 -21.98 -4.60 -17.06
CA GLU A 58 -23.20 -4.45 -17.86
C GLU A 58 -23.63 -2.98 -17.97
N ARG A 59 -23.58 -2.25 -16.86
CA ARG A 59 -23.97 -0.83 -16.80
C ARG A 59 -23.20 -0.08 -15.73
N SER A 60 -23.13 1.23 -15.86
CA SER A 60 -22.71 2.15 -14.80
C SER A 60 -23.70 3.32 -14.67
N ASP A 61 -23.77 3.87 -13.46
CA ASP A 61 -24.47 5.11 -13.15
C ASP A 61 -23.66 5.84 -12.07
N GLY A 62 -23.10 7.01 -12.40
CA GLY A 62 -22.07 7.64 -11.59
C GLY A 62 -20.89 6.69 -11.39
N HIS A 63 -20.51 6.44 -10.15
CA HIS A 63 -19.45 5.50 -9.77
C HIS A 63 -20.00 4.17 -9.22
N MET A 64 -21.28 3.87 -9.47
CA MET A 64 -21.84 2.54 -9.26
C MET A 64 -21.80 1.73 -10.55
N ILE A 65 -21.35 0.47 -10.45
CA ILE A 65 -21.25 -0.49 -11.54
C ILE A 65 -22.23 -1.63 -11.29
N THR A 66 -23.06 -1.94 -12.29
CA THR A 66 -23.82 -3.18 -12.37
C THR A 66 -23.02 -4.21 -13.16
N MET A 67 -22.64 -5.30 -12.51
CA MET A 67 -22.01 -6.45 -13.14
C MET A 67 -23.07 -7.29 -13.89
N GLY A 68 -22.64 -8.11 -14.86
CA GLY A 68 -23.56 -8.95 -15.65
C GLY A 68 -24.28 -10.05 -14.86
N ASP A 69 -23.87 -10.31 -13.61
CA ASP A 69 -24.58 -11.18 -12.65
C ASP A 69 -25.55 -10.41 -11.73
N GLY A 70 -25.70 -9.10 -11.96
CA GLY A 70 -26.54 -8.19 -11.19
C GLY A 70 -25.86 -7.56 -9.96
N HIS A 71 -24.66 -7.99 -9.57
CA HIS A 71 -23.97 -7.44 -8.40
C HIS A 71 -23.64 -5.95 -8.60
N GLN A 72 -23.89 -5.14 -7.57
CA GLN A 72 -23.60 -3.72 -7.53
C GLN A 72 -22.21 -3.49 -6.92
N ILE A 73 -21.35 -2.77 -7.62
CA ILE A 73 -19.98 -2.45 -7.18
C ILE A 73 -19.79 -0.93 -7.19
N LEU A 74 -19.44 -0.36 -6.03
CA LEU A 74 -18.93 0.99 -5.90
C LEU A 74 -17.49 1.05 -6.46
N ASP A 75 -17.28 1.84 -7.52
CA ASP A 75 -15.96 2.05 -8.12
C ASP A 75 -15.14 3.06 -7.32
N ALA A 76 -14.34 2.55 -6.38
CA ALA A 76 -13.48 3.35 -5.51
C ALA A 76 -12.08 3.62 -6.09
N CYS A 77 -11.84 3.24 -7.36
CA CYS A 77 -10.57 3.49 -8.03
C CYS A 77 -10.71 4.12 -9.43
N GLY A 78 -11.93 4.28 -9.95
CA GLY A 78 -12.17 4.83 -11.29
C GLY A 78 -11.51 3.98 -12.38
N GLY A 79 -11.45 2.66 -12.19
CA GLY A 79 -10.55 1.76 -12.91
C GLY A 79 -9.08 2.07 -12.60
N ALA A 80 -8.29 2.48 -13.60
CA ALA A 80 -6.91 2.91 -13.39
C ALA A 80 -6.83 4.42 -13.05
N ALA A 81 -7.67 4.90 -12.11
CA ALA A 81 -7.85 6.32 -11.77
C ALA A 81 -8.35 7.21 -12.94
N VAL A 82 -9.20 6.66 -13.81
CA VAL A 82 -9.69 7.31 -15.04
C VAL A 82 -11.03 8.03 -14.84
N ALA A 83 -12.04 7.33 -14.30
CA ALA A 83 -13.42 7.80 -14.23
C ALA A 83 -13.62 8.83 -13.09
N CYS A 84 -13.03 10.01 -13.25
CA CYS A 84 -12.88 10.97 -12.16
C CYS A 84 -14.17 11.72 -11.78
N ILE A 85 -15.20 11.76 -12.62
CA ILE A 85 -16.50 12.39 -12.30
C ILE A 85 -17.66 11.38 -12.30
N GLY A 86 -17.34 10.09 -12.22
CA GLY A 86 -18.29 9.01 -12.50
C GLY A 86 -18.56 8.81 -13.99
N GLN A 87 -19.54 7.97 -14.32
CA GLN A 87 -19.97 7.61 -15.67
C GLN A 87 -21.43 8.06 -15.89
N GLY A 88 -21.86 8.13 -17.16
CA GLY A 88 -23.26 8.43 -17.50
C GLY A 88 -23.69 9.88 -17.24
N ASN A 89 -22.78 10.85 -17.36
CA ASN A 89 -23.12 12.26 -17.12
C ASN A 89 -23.79 12.83 -18.38
N GLU A 90 -25.04 13.27 -18.25
CA GLU A 90 -25.87 13.74 -19.36
C GLU A 90 -25.30 14.99 -20.06
N GLU A 91 -24.60 15.88 -19.35
CA GLU A 91 -23.97 17.05 -19.96
C GLU A 91 -22.82 16.65 -20.90
N VAL A 92 -22.02 15.66 -20.49
CA VAL A 92 -20.93 15.13 -21.31
C VAL A 92 -21.47 14.37 -22.53
N ILE A 93 -22.54 13.59 -22.35
CA ILE A 93 -23.23 12.89 -23.44
C ILE A 93 -23.81 13.91 -24.44
N ALA A 94 -24.48 14.96 -23.95
CA ALA A 94 -25.03 16.02 -24.79
C ALA A 94 -23.92 16.75 -25.58
N ALA A 95 -22.77 17.03 -24.95
CA ALA A 95 -21.62 17.62 -25.61
C ALA A 95 -21.05 16.71 -26.72
N ALA A 96 -20.98 15.40 -26.48
CA ALA A 96 -20.58 14.42 -27.48
C ALA A 96 -21.53 14.42 -28.69
N VAL A 97 -22.85 14.33 -28.45
CA VAL A 97 -23.87 14.34 -29.51
C VAL A 97 -23.84 15.63 -30.31
N ALA A 98 -23.72 16.79 -29.64
CA ALA A 98 -23.62 18.08 -30.29
C ALA A 98 -22.38 18.18 -31.20
N GLN A 99 -21.23 17.68 -30.72
CA GLN A 99 -20.00 17.68 -31.52
C GLN A 99 -20.10 16.73 -32.72
N MET A 100 -20.67 15.53 -32.56
CA MET A 100 -20.86 14.58 -33.67
C MET A 100 -21.77 15.15 -34.77
N ARG A 101 -22.78 15.94 -34.41
CA ARG A 101 -23.63 16.64 -35.38
C ARG A 101 -22.91 17.77 -36.12
N LYS A 102 -21.83 18.32 -35.53
CA LYS A 102 -21.08 19.45 -36.09
C LYS A 102 -19.92 18.99 -36.96
N ILE A 103 -18.95 18.29 -36.37
CA ILE A 103 -17.74 17.77 -37.05
C ILE A 103 -17.33 16.48 -36.33
N THR A 104 -17.28 15.37 -37.06
CA THR A 104 -16.83 14.08 -36.53
C THR A 104 -15.30 13.98 -36.52
N TYR A 105 -14.65 14.41 -37.60
CA TYR A 105 -13.21 14.29 -37.81
C TYR A 105 -12.65 15.51 -38.57
N ALA A 106 -11.42 15.92 -38.23
CA ALA A 106 -10.69 16.97 -38.93
C ALA A 106 -9.19 16.64 -38.94
N HIS A 107 -8.57 16.60 -40.12
CA HIS A 107 -7.14 16.29 -40.25
C HIS A 107 -6.27 17.49 -39.81
N PRO A 108 -5.43 17.36 -38.76
CA PRO A 108 -4.76 18.51 -38.12
C PRO A 108 -3.72 19.23 -38.98
N LEU A 109 -3.25 18.62 -40.08
CA LEU A 109 -2.35 19.30 -41.02
C LEU A 109 -3.07 20.42 -41.80
N SER A 110 -4.38 20.30 -41.97
CA SER A 110 -5.17 21.17 -42.83
C SER A 110 -6.19 22.00 -42.06
N TYR A 111 -6.65 21.51 -40.90
CA TYR A 111 -7.78 22.09 -40.18
C TYR A 111 -7.54 22.09 -38.67
N THR A 112 -8.13 23.08 -38.00
CA THR A 112 -8.37 23.05 -36.54
C THR A 112 -9.87 23.09 -36.27
N THR A 113 -10.29 22.88 -35.02
CA THR A 113 -11.70 22.93 -34.63
C THR A 113 -11.91 23.75 -33.37
N THR A 114 -13.12 24.27 -33.20
CA THR A 114 -13.51 24.99 -31.97
C THR A 114 -13.35 24.13 -30.71
N ALA A 115 -13.55 22.81 -30.83
CA ALA A 115 -13.37 21.88 -29.71
C ALA A 115 -11.90 21.75 -29.31
N ALA A 116 -11.00 21.57 -30.28
CA ALA A 116 -9.56 21.46 -30.01
C ALA A 116 -8.97 22.77 -29.45
N GLU A 117 -9.25 23.90 -30.11
CA GLU A 117 -8.80 25.23 -29.64
C GLU A 117 -9.40 25.59 -28.28
N GLY A 118 -10.67 25.25 -28.06
CA GLY A 118 -11.37 25.48 -26.79
C GLY A 118 -10.73 24.73 -25.62
N LEU A 119 -10.41 23.44 -25.81
CA LEU A 119 -9.72 22.65 -24.81
C LEU A 119 -8.32 23.20 -24.51
N ALA A 120 -7.54 23.53 -25.55
CA ALA A 120 -6.22 24.13 -25.35
C ALA A 120 -6.32 25.46 -24.59
N LYS A 121 -7.31 26.30 -24.93
CA LYS A 121 -7.55 27.58 -24.27
C LYS A 121 -7.97 27.42 -22.81
N SER A 122 -8.73 26.39 -22.43
CA SER A 122 -9.14 26.20 -21.03
C SER A 122 -7.97 25.82 -20.10
N PHE A 123 -6.92 25.22 -20.64
CA PHE A 123 -5.69 24.94 -19.89
C PHE A 123 -4.70 26.10 -19.91
N LEU A 124 -4.54 26.75 -21.06
CA LEU A 124 -3.44 27.70 -21.30
C LEU A 124 -3.86 29.17 -21.19
N GLY A 125 -5.15 29.49 -21.29
CA GLY A 125 -5.64 30.87 -21.25
C GLY A 125 -5.38 31.53 -19.90
N GLY A 126 -4.47 32.51 -19.85
CA GLY A 126 -4.15 33.24 -18.62
C GLY A 126 -3.45 32.40 -17.54
N ASN A 127 -2.85 31.27 -17.93
CA ASN A 127 -2.13 30.41 -16.97
C ASN A 127 -0.91 31.15 -16.38
N PRO A 128 -0.60 30.99 -15.08
CA PRO A 128 0.49 31.70 -14.41
C PRO A 128 1.87 31.05 -14.62
N TRP A 129 1.97 29.97 -15.40
CA TRP A 129 3.17 29.14 -15.52
C TRP A 129 3.86 29.24 -16.89
N ASP A 130 3.50 30.22 -17.72
CA ASP A 130 4.07 30.43 -19.06
C ASP A 130 3.97 29.22 -20.00
N PHE A 131 2.99 28.33 -19.81
CA PHE A 131 2.67 27.29 -20.78
C PHE A 131 1.99 27.89 -22.02
N GLN A 132 2.37 27.43 -23.21
CA GLN A 132 1.96 28.10 -24.46
C GLN A 132 1.30 27.21 -25.51
N LYS A 133 1.64 25.92 -25.56
CA LYS A 133 1.12 25.02 -26.58
C LYS A 133 0.73 23.68 -25.97
N MET A 134 -0.41 23.17 -26.41
CA MET A 134 -0.93 21.84 -26.07
C MET A 134 -0.95 21.00 -27.34
N PHE A 135 -0.51 19.75 -27.25
CA PHE A 135 -0.62 18.77 -28.32
C PHE A 135 -1.43 17.58 -27.80
N ILE A 136 -2.48 17.20 -28.51
CA ILE A 136 -3.54 16.31 -28.03
C ILE A 136 -3.51 14.99 -28.80
N VAL A 137 -3.54 13.87 -28.08
CA VAL A 137 -3.50 12.49 -28.59
C VAL A 137 -4.53 11.60 -27.88
N GLY A 138 -4.61 10.31 -28.22
CA GLY A 138 -5.63 9.41 -27.67
C GLY A 138 -5.29 8.78 -26.31
N SER A 139 -4.01 8.65 -25.98
CA SER A 139 -3.56 7.91 -24.79
C SER A 139 -2.32 8.50 -24.13
N GLY A 140 -2.14 8.20 -22.85
CA GLY A 140 -0.96 8.63 -22.08
C GLY A 140 0.36 8.11 -22.66
N SER A 141 0.39 6.87 -23.18
CA SER A 141 1.57 6.30 -23.84
C SER A 141 1.96 7.11 -25.09
N GLU A 142 0.97 7.51 -25.90
CA GLU A 142 1.20 8.40 -27.04
C GLU A 142 1.70 9.77 -26.58
N ALA A 143 1.14 10.32 -25.49
CA ALA A 143 1.57 11.62 -24.97
C ALA A 143 3.04 11.60 -24.53
N ASN A 144 3.48 10.53 -23.87
CA ASN A 144 4.88 10.39 -23.48
C ASN A 144 5.81 10.12 -24.69
N ASP A 145 5.36 9.39 -25.72
CA ASP A 145 6.12 9.30 -26.98
C ASP A 145 6.24 10.65 -27.69
N VAL A 146 5.17 11.45 -27.70
CA VAL A 146 5.21 12.83 -28.19
C VAL A 146 6.17 13.67 -27.36
N ALA A 147 6.19 13.52 -26.03
CA ALA A 147 7.10 14.25 -25.15
C ALA A 147 8.57 13.91 -25.42
N ILE A 148 8.91 12.63 -25.60
CA ILE A 148 10.25 12.17 -26.03
C ILE A 148 10.66 12.88 -27.33
N LYS A 149 9.77 12.83 -28.35
CA LYS A 149 10.07 13.42 -29.66
C LYS A 149 10.14 14.94 -29.62
N LEU A 150 9.27 15.61 -28.87
CA LEU A 150 9.26 17.05 -28.73
C LEU A 150 10.53 17.54 -28.04
N ALA A 151 10.90 16.92 -26.92
CA ALA A 151 12.11 17.26 -26.17
C ALA A 151 13.37 17.05 -27.00
N ARG A 152 13.45 15.93 -27.74
CA ARG A 152 14.56 15.66 -28.66
C ARG A 152 14.63 16.69 -29.79
N HIS A 153 13.50 16.98 -30.44
CA HIS A 153 13.45 17.90 -31.57
C HIS A 153 13.72 19.35 -31.13
N TYR A 154 13.34 19.73 -29.91
CA TYR A 154 13.76 21.01 -29.32
C TYR A 154 15.29 21.20 -29.37
N PHE A 155 16.08 20.18 -29.00
CA PHE A 155 17.54 20.29 -29.06
C PHE A 155 18.09 20.25 -30.48
N VAL A 156 17.45 19.55 -31.41
CA VAL A 156 17.80 19.63 -32.84
C VAL A 156 17.61 21.06 -33.35
N GLU A 157 16.49 21.71 -33.02
CA GLU A 157 16.22 23.11 -33.39
C GLU A 157 17.19 24.09 -32.71
N LYS A 158 17.70 23.74 -31.53
CA LYS A 158 18.74 24.49 -30.81
C LYS A 158 20.15 24.31 -31.36
N GLY A 159 20.36 23.38 -32.30
CA GLY A 159 21.68 23.06 -32.84
C GLY A 159 22.50 22.09 -31.98
N GLU A 160 21.85 21.32 -31.10
CA GLU A 160 22.44 20.32 -30.20
C GLU A 160 21.95 18.89 -30.56
N PRO A 161 22.22 18.39 -31.79
CA PRO A 161 21.74 17.10 -32.27
C PRO A 161 22.37 15.90 -31.54
N GLU A 162 23.41 16.07 -30.75
CA GLU A 162 24.04 15.04 -29.95
C GLU A 162 23.25 14.66 -28.69
N ARG A 163 22.27 15.48 -28.28
CA ARG A 163 21.38 15.16 -27.15
C ARG A 163 20.38 14.08 -27.50
N VAL A 164 20.59 12.89 -26.96
CA VAL A 164 19.88 11.67 -27.35
C VAL A 164 19.50 10.76 -26.18
N ASN A 165 20.02 11.04 -24.98
CA ASN A 165 19.82 10.21 -23.80
C ASN A 165 18.70 10.77 -22.92
N PHE A 166 17.95 9.90 -22.27
CA PHE A 166 16.92 10.26 -21.29
C PHE A 166 17.25 9.61 -19.95
N VAL A 167 16.97 10.31 -18.87
CA VAL A 167 17.05 9.75 -17.52
C VAL A 167 15.64 9.74 -16.95
N ALA A 168 15.20 8.61 -16.40
CA ALA A 168 13.93 8.50 -15.70
C ALA A 168 14.17 7.94 -14.30
N ARG A 169 13.12 7.78 -13.50
CA ARG A 169 13.23 7.10 -12.20
C ARG A 169 12.96 5.61 -12.35
N ALA A 170 13.65 4.81 -11.56
CA ALA A 170 13.22 3.46 -11.24
C ALA A 170 11.85 3.51 -10.52
N GLN A 171 11.16 2.37 -10.52
CA GLN A 171 9.76 2.23 -10.14
C GLN A 171 8.74 3.21 -10.80
N ALA A 172 8.99 3.64 -12.04
CA ALA A 172 8.08 4.52 -12.79
C ALA A 172 7.30 3.80 -13.91
N PHE A 173 6.14 4.35 -14.28
CA PHE A 173 5.37 3.90 -15.45
C PHE A 173 4.88 5.07 -16.31
N HIS A 174 5.45 5.16 -17.51
CA HIS A 174 5.17 6.20 -18.49
C HIS A 174 4.38 5.69 -19.70
N GLY A 175 4.10 4.39 -19.79
CA GLY A 175 3.23 3.87 -20.85
C GLY A 175 3.67 2.52 -21.39
N ASN A 176 3.02 2.12 -22.50
CA ASN A 176 3.13 0.78 -23.06
C ASN A 176 3.40 0.76 -24.58
N THR A 177 3.77 1.90 -25.18
CA THR A 177 4.41 1.94 -26.51
C THR A 177 5.91 1.68 -26.34
N ILE A 178 6.64 1.36 -27.42
CA ILE A 178 8.09 1.09 -27.30
C ILE A 178 8.85 2.25 -26.64
N GLY A 179 8.57 3.51 -27.03
CA GLY A 179 9.24 4.68 -26.45
C GLY A 179 8.90 4.89 -24.98
N SER A 180 7.62 5.01 -24.66
CA SER A 180 7.14 5.22 -23.28
C SER A 180 7.45 4.06 -22.33
N LEU A 181 7.48 2.81 -22.84
CA LEU A 181 7.92 1.64 -22.08
C LEU A 181 9.43 1.65 -21.82
N SER A 182 10.21 2.31 -22.67
CA SER A 182 11.65 2.51 -22.44
C SER A 182 11.91 3.44 -21.26
N LEU A 183 11.13 4.52 -21.14
CA LEU A 183 11.16 5.43 -19.98
C LEU A 183 10.66 4.76 -18.71
N SER A 184 9.67 3.89 -18.83
CA SER A 184 9.15 3.12 -17.69
C SER A 184 10.23 2.18 -17.12
N SER A 185 10.08 1.79 -15.86
CA SER A 185 10.95 0.80 -15.22
C SER A 185 10.14 -0.34 -14.57
N HIS A 186 8.86 -0.49 -14.92
CA HIS A 186 8.03 -1.59 -14.45
C HIS A 186 8.56 -2.92 -15.00
N VAL A 187 9.31 -3.66 -14.17
CA VAL A 187 10.13 -4.82 -14.57
C VAL A 187 9.31 -5.86 -15.34
N ALA A 188 8.21 -6.35 -14.76
CA ALA A 188 7.38 -7.39 -15.37
C ALA A 188 6.85 -7.00 -16.77
N ARG A 189 6.42 -5.75 -16.97
CA ARG A 189 5.89 -5.28 -18.26
C ARG A 189 6.98 -5.08 -19.31
N ARG A 190 8.18 -4.71 -18.89
CA ARG A 190 9.31 -4.46 -19.80
C ARG A 190 10.00 -5.74 -20.25
N ARG A 191 10.06 -6.76 -19.38
CA ARG A 191 10.85 -7.98 -19.57
C ARG A 191 10.71 -8.61 -20.97
N PRO A 192 9.50 -8.78 -21.55
CA PRO A 192 9.36 -9.38 -22.87
C PRO A 192 9.88 -8.51 -24.03
N TYR A 193 10.06 -7.21 -23.82
CA TYR A 193 10.34 -6.21 -24.85
C TYR A 193 11.73 -5.59 -24.74
N LEU A 194 12.57 -6.03 -23.78
CA LEU A 194 13.93 -5.52 -23.58
C LEU A 194 14.76 -5.46 -24.88
N PRO A 195 14.66 -6.41 -25.84
CA PRO A 195 15.43 -6.34 -27.09
C PRO A 195 14.99 -5.24 -28.08
N ILE A 196 13.81 -4.64 -27.92
CA ILE A 196 13.21 -3.70 -28.89
C ILE A 196 12.93 -2.30 -28.31
N ILE A 197 13.13 -2.09 -27.01
CA ILE A 197 13.06 -0.77 -26.38
C ILE A 197 14.32 0.07 -26.70
N LEU A 198 14.33 1.35 -26.32
CA LEU A 198 15.40 2.31 -26.61
C LEU A 198 16.75 2.02 -25.93
N GLY A 199 16.91 0.83 -25.30
CA GLY A 199 18.17 0.29 -24.76
C GLY A 199 18.95 1.32 -23.94
N ASP A 200 20.24 1.45 -24.25
CA ASP A 200 21.19 2.31 -23.53
C ASP A 200 20.92 3.82 -23.67
N ARG A 201 19.90 4.24 -24.43
CA ARG A 201 19.48 5.65 -24.52
C ARG A 201 18.59 6.09 -23.37
N VAL A 202 18.15 5.15 -22.53
CA VAL A 202 17.39 5.46 -21.32
C VAL A 202 18.06 4.82 -20.12
N SER A 203 18.34 5.63 -19.10
CA SER A 203 18.79 5.15 -17.80
C SER A 203 17.80 5.52 -16.69
N HIS A 204 17.93 4.85 -15.55
CA HIS A 204 17.03 4.99 -14.41
C HIS A 204 17.81 5.29 -13.14
N VAL A 205 17.46 6.39 -12.46
CA VAL A 205 17.97 6.72 -11.11
C VAL A 205 17.02 6.22 -10.03
N SER A 206 17.46 6.19 -8.78
CA SER A 206 16.69 5.63 -7.65
C SER A 206 15.29 6.24 -7.51
N PRO A 207 14.31 5.47 -6.99
CA PRO A 207 12.98 5.98 -6.71
C PRO A 207 13.00 7.04 -5.61
N ALA A 208 12.16 8.06 -5.76
CA ALA A 208 11.94 9.08 -4.74
C ALA A 208 10.94 8.59 -3.67
N TYR A 209 11.22 7.45 -3.05
CA TYR A 209 10.31 6.79 -2.11
C TYR A 209 10.98 6.56 -0.74
N ALA A 210 10.75 7.48 0.20
CA ALA A 210 11.47 7.51 1.48
C ALA A 210 11.26 6.25 2.34
N TYR A 211 10.04 5.71 2.39
CA TYR A 211 9.76 4.52 3.22
C TYR A 211 10.65 3.34 2.81
N GLN A 212 10.84 3.06 1.53
CA GLN A 212 11.66 1.92 1.08
C GLN A 212 13.15 2.25 0.92
N TYR A 213 13.50 3.48 0.52
CA TYR A 213 14.84 3.79 0.02
C TYR A 213 15.68 4.71 0.90
N MET A 214 15.13 5.24 2.00
CA MET A 214 15.90 6.01 2.97
C MET A 214 16.76 5.08 3.83
N ALA A 215 18.05 5.38 3.96
CA ALA A 215 18.98 4.56 4.74
C ALA A 215 18.69 4.67 6.25
N PRO A 216 19.07 3.67 7.07
CA PRO A 216 18.94 3.75 8.52
C PRO A 216 19.64 5.00 9.08
N GLY A 217 18.90 5.84 9.82
CA GLY A 217 19.40 7.09 10.39
C GLY A 217 19.52 8.27 9.41
N GLU A 218 19.19 8.09 8.12
CA GLU A 218 19.16 9.18 7.14
C GLU A 218 17.95 10.09 7.40
N THR A 219 18.17 11.41 7.34
CA THR A 219 17.08 12.39 7.41
C THR A 219 16.44 12.54 6.02
N GLU A 220 15.18 12.97 5.95
CA GLU A 220 14.51 13.19 4.67
C GLU A 220 15.26 14.21 3.78
N ALA A 221 15.82 15.26 4.38
CA ALA A 221 16.67 16.22 3.68
C ALA A 221 17.97 15.58 3.15
N GLY A 222 18.59 14.67 3.92
CA GLY A 222 19.74 13.87 3.49
C GLY A 222 19.39 12.96 2.32
N PHE A 223 18.23 12.31 2.36
CA PHE A 223 17.72 11.47 1.28
C PHE A 223 17.52 12.28 -0.01
N VAL A 224 16.89 13.45 0.06
CA VAL A 224 16.74 14.37 -1.08
C VAL A 224 18.08 14.78 -1.66
N ALA A 225 19.04 15.15 -0.81
CA ALA A 225 20.39 15.53 -1.26
C ALA A 225 21.10 14.37 -1.98
N ARG A 226 20.97 13.14 -1.46
CA ARG A 226 21.52 11.94 -2.08
C ARG A 226 20.89 11.67 -3.46
N LEU A 227 19.57 11.73 -3.58
CA LEU A 227 18.88 11.54 -4.86
C LEU A 227 19.26 12.61 -5.89
N ALA A 228 19.41 13.86 -5.48
CA ALA A 228 19.87 14.94 -6.36
C ALA A 228 21.32 14.73 -6.82
N SER A 229 22.20 14.31 -5.91
CA SER A 229 23.59 13.97 -6.23
C SER A 229 23.68 12.77 -7.16
N GLU A 230 22.82 11.76 -7.00
CA GLU A 230 22.74 10.60 -7.88
C GLU A 230 22.29 11.01 -9.29
N LEU A 231 21.26 11.84 -9.40
CA LEU A 231 20.80 12.38 -10.68
C LEU A 231 21.89 13.17 -11.40
N GLU A 232 22.59 14.04 -10.68
CA GLU A 232 23.73 14.78 -11.22
C GLU A 232 24.85 13.83 -11.67
N GLY A 233 25.20 12.85 -10.84
CA GLY A 233 26.19 11.83 -11.17
C GLY A 233 25.85 11.07 -12.45
N GLU A 234 24.57 10.73 -12.66
CA GLU A 234 24.10 10.05 -13.86
C GLU A 234 24.19 10.94 -15.11
N PHE A 235 23.85 12.23 -15.01
CA PHE A 235 24.07 13.18 -16.09
C PHE A 235 25.55 13.29 -16.45
N LEU A 236 26.44 13.35 -15.44
CA LEU A 236 27.88 13.41 -15.65
C LEU A 236 28.41 12.13 -16.30
N ARG A 237 27.93 10.95 -15.90
CA ARG A 237 28.30 9.65 -16.48
C ARG A 237 27.93 9.55 -17.96
N LEU A 238 26.75 10.03 -18.34
CA LEU A 238 26.29 10.06 -19.74
C LEU A 238 26.98 11.18 -20.56
N GLY A 239 27.55 12.18 -19.88
CA GLY A 239 27.93 13.45 -20.48
C GLY A 239 26.69 14.35 -20.59
N PRO A 240 26.58 15.45 -19.81
CA PRO A 240 25.34 16.23 -19.71
C PRO A 240 24.89 16.85 -21.05
N HIS A 241 25.83 17.11 -21.95
CA HIS A 241 25.57 17.59 -23.31
C HIS A 241 24.92 16.54 -24.22
N THR A 242 24.79 15.29 -23.78
CA THR A 242 24.08 14.22 -24.52
C THR A 242 22.69 13.94 -23.95
N VAL A 243 22.33 14.55 -22.81
CA VAL A 243 21.06 14.28 -22.12
C VAL A 243 19.98 15.25 -22.59
N VAL A 244 18.83 14.71 -22.98
CA VAL A 244 17.65 15.45 -23.43
C VAL A 244 16.82 15.90 -22.24
N ALA A 245 16.38 14.94 -21.42
CA ALA A 245 15.43 15.22 -20.36
C ALA A 245 15.57 14.28 -19.17
N PHE A 246 15.17 14.78 -18.00
CA PHE A 246 14.75 13.97 -16.88
C PHE A 246 13.23 13.81 -16.89
N VAL A 247 12.75 12.58 -16.74
CA VAL A 247 11.33 12.24 -16.78
C VAL A 247 10.87 11.60 -15.46
N ALA A 248 9.79 12.13 -14.88
CA ALA A 248 9.25 11.64 -13.63
C ALA A 248 7.73 11.86 -13.55
N GLU A 249 6.98 10.91 -12.99
CA GLU A 249 5.62 11.18 -12.51
C GLU A 249 5.69 12.11 -11.27
N THR A 250 4.87 13.16 -11.20
CA THR A 250 4.87 14.05 -10.03
C THR A 250 4.49 13.29 -8.75
N VAL A 251 3.46 12.45 -8.85
CA VAL A 251 3.10 11.41 -7.86
C VAL A 251 3.02 10.09 -8.61
N VAL A 252 3.79 9.10 -8.19
CA VAL A 252 3.85 7.78 -8.86
C VAL A 252 2.51 7.09 -8.76
N GLY A 253 2.01 6.55 -9.88
CA GLY A 253 0.74 5.83 -9.91
C GLY A 253 0.85 4.36 -9.54
N ALA A 254 0.45 3.50 -10.48
CA ALA A 254 0.23 2.06 -10.25
C ALA A 254 1.48 1.22 -9.95
N THR A 255 2.69 1.71 -10.22
CA THR A 255 3.91 0.90 -10.02
C THR A 255 4.33 0.84 -8.57
N SER A 256 4.21 1.95 -7.84
CA SER A 256 4.53 1.98 -6.41
C SER A 256 3.37 2.46 -5.55
N GLY A 257 2.17 2.63 -6.09
CA GLY A 257 0.97 3.01 -5.34
C GLY A 257 1.06 4.41 -4.74
N CYS A 258 0.70 5.44 -5.50
CA CYS A 258 0.50 6.81 -4.97
C CYS A 258 1.72 7.40 -4.24
N VAL A 259 2.95 7.05 -4.64
CA VAL A 259 4.17 7.57 -4.00
C VAL A 259 4.32 9.05 -4.27
N THR A 260 4.30 9.83 -3.19
CA THR A 260 4.67 11.25 -3.18
C THR A 260 6.18 11.37 -2.99
N ALA A 261 6.80 12.33 -3.68
CA ALA A 261 8.21 12.60 -3.49
C ALA A 261 8.46 13.27 -2.13
N PRO A 262 9.63 13.04 -1.49
CA PRO A 262 9.99 13.74 -0.26
C PRO A 262 10.07 15.25 -0.48
N ALA A 263 9.81 16.02 0.56
CA ALA A 263 9.71 17.47 0.47
C ALA A 263 11.00 18.10 -0.10
N GLY A 264 10.85 18.94 -1.13
CA GLY A 264 11.99 19.61 -1.79
C GLY A 264 12.70 18.78 -2.87
N TYR A 265 12.30 17.51 -3.10
CA TYR A 265 12.87 16.66 -4.15
C TYR A 265 12.84 17.33 -5.54
N PHE A 266 11.67 17.78 -5.98
CA PHE A 266 11.54 18.36 -7.32
C PHE A 266 12.26 19.69 -7.46
N ILE A 267 12.39 20.47 -6.38
CA ILE A 267 13.19 21.70 -6.37
C ILE A 267 14.67 21.35 -6.62
N ALA A 268 15.19 20.34 -5.91
CA ALA A 268 16.55 19.86 -6.11
C ALA A 268 16.76 19.32 -7.53
N VAL A 269 15.85 18.48 -8.03
CA VAL A 269 15.87 17.95 -9.41
C VAL A 269 15.88 19.08 -10.44
N LYS A 270 15.00 20.09 -10.29
CA LYS A 270 14.93 21.22 -11.21
C LYS A 270 16.23 22.00 -11.24
N ALA A 271 16.85 22.23 -10.08
CA ALA A 271 18.15 22.89 -9.99
C ALA A 271 19.24 22.12 -10.74
N VAL A 272 19.27 20.79 -10.63
CA VAL A 272 20.23 19.95 -11.39
C VAL A 272 19.94 20.01 -12.90
N CYS A 273 18.67 19.91 -13.31
CA CYS A 273 18.29 19.99 -14.74
C CYS A 273 18.71 21.33 -15.34
N ASP A 274 18.43 22.44 -14.65
CA ASP A 274 18.75 23.79 -15.11
C ASP A 274 20.25 24.02 -15.23
N LYS A 275 21.06 23.50 -14.30
CA LYS A 275 22.53 23.59 -14.32
C LYS A 275 23.12 23.09 -15.64
N TYR A 276 22.54 22.05 -16.25
CA TYR A 276 23.04 21.43 -17.48
C TYR A 276 22.17 21.70 -18.72
N GLY A 277 21.16 22.54 -18.58
CA GLY A 277 20.21 22.84 -19.65
C GLY A 277 19.33 21.66 -20.06
N ILE A 278 19.19 20.64 -19.22
CA ILE A 278 18.37 19.45 -19.43
C ILE A 278 16.89 19.81 -19.18
N LEU A 279 15.98 19.24 -19.97
CA LEU A 279 14.55 19.49 -19.80
C LEU A 279 13.96 18.66 -18.67
N LEU A 280 13.05 19.24 -17.87
CA LEU A 280 12.22 18.50 -16.93
C LEU A 280 10.87 18.16 -17.56
N ILE A 281 10.56 16.86 -17.64
CA ILE A 281 9.26 16.36 -18.07
C ILE A 281 8.54 15.74 -16.86
N LEU A 282 7.40 16.33 -16.50
CA LEU A 282 6.54 15.76 -15.45
C LEU A 282 5.35 15.03 -16.04
N ASP A 283 5.25 13.75 -15.74
CA ASP A 283 4.13 12.90 -16.11
C ASP A 283 3.01 13.03 -15.08
N GLU A 284 1.92 13.65 -15.49
CA GLU A 284 0.72 13.84 -14.65
C GLU A 284 -0.50 13.12 -15.23
N ILE A 285 -0.27 12.07 -16.02
CA ILE A 285 -1.35 11.31 -16.64
C ILE A 285 -2.28 10.70 -15.59
N MET A 286 -1.77 10.27 -14.43
CA MET A 286 -2.60 9.74 -13.34
C MET A 286 -2.88 10.74 -12.23
N CYS A 287 -1.91 11.56 -11.85
CA CYS A 287 -1.98 12.42 -10.67
C CYS A 287 -2.44 13.87 -10.94
N GLY A 288 -2.47 14.30 -12.21
CA GLY A 288 -2.92 15.62 -12.62
C GLY A 288 -4.44 15.72 -12.79
N ALA A 289 -4.87 16.81 -13.44
CA ALA A 289 -6.27 17.10 -13.73
C ALA A 289 -7.18 17.02 -12.48
N GLY A 290 -6.72 17.61 -11.37
CA GLY A 290 -7.49 17.71 -10.12
C GLY A 290 -7.29 16.56 -9.12
N ARG A 291 -6.76 15.40 -9.54
CA ARG A 291 -6.73 14.16 -8.74
C ARG A 291 -6.05 14.35 -7.38
N THR A 292 -4.97 15.11 -7.37
CA THR A 292 -4.16 15.40 -6.18
C THR A 292 -4.63 16.63 -5.38
N GLY A 293 -5.75 17.24 -5.75
CA GLY A 293 -6.29 18.44 -5.09
C GLY A 293 -5.81 19.77 -5.68
N THR A 294 -5.07 19.74 -6.79
CA THR A 294 -4.68 20.91 -7.61
C THR A 294 -4.86 20.59 -9.09
N LYS A 295 -4.93 21.61 -9.95
CA LYS A 295 -5.12 21.40 -11.40
C LYS A 295 -3.96 20.58 -11.98
N PHE A 296 -2.74 20.97 -11.65
CA PHE A 296 -1.54 20.19 -11.84
C PHE A 296 -0.93 19.80 -10.48
N ALA A 297 -0.40 18.58 -10.38
CA ALA A 297 0.21 18.08 -9.16
C ALA A 297 1.51 18.85 -8.82
N PHE A 298 2.26 19.33 -9.83
CA PHE A 298 3.51 20.08 -9.63
C PHE A 298 3.30 21.41 -8.89
N GLU A 299 2.08 21.95 -8.87
CA GLU A 299 1.75 23.18 -8.14
C GLU A 299 2.09 23.03 -6.65
N GLN A 300 1.92 21.83 -6.11
CA GLN A 300 2.24 21.52 -4.72
C GLN A 300 3.76 21.29 -4.49
N GLU A 301 4.53 21.12 -5.56
CA GLU A 301 5.99 20.96 -5.53
C GLU A 301 6.74 22.28 -5.68
N ASN A 302 6.03 23.37 -6.00
CA ASN A 302 6.60 24.68 -6.30
C ASN A 302 7.65 24.66 -7.43
N VAL A 303 7.43 23.81 -8.46
CA VAL A 303 8.30 23.68 -9.62
C VAL A 303 7.47 23.72 -10.89
N ILE A 304 7.95 24.44 -11.92
CA ILE A 304 7.34 24.46 -13.25
C ILE A 304 8.18 23.56 -14.18
N PRO A 305 7.60 22.49 -14.76
CA PRO A 305 8.30 21.65 -15.72
C PRO A 305 8.36 22.29 -17.11
N ASP A 306 9.29 21.83 -17.94
CA ASP A 306 9.40 22.27 -19.33
C ASP A 306 8.31 21.64 -20.22
N ILE A 307 7.91 20.41 -19.89
CA ILE A 307 6.81 19.68 -20.52
C ILE A 307 6.02 18.95 -19.42
N VAL A 308 4.70 19.03 -19.46
CA VAL A 308 3.81 18.20 -18.62
C VAL A 308 2.94 17.32 -19.49
N THR A 309 2.73 16.06 -19.10
CA THR A 309 1.81 15.15 -19.79
C THR A 309 0.55 14.91 -18.97
N LEU A 310 -0.60 14.86 -19.63
CA LEU A 310 -1.94 14.69 -19.03
C LEU A 310 -2.70 13.58 -19.76
N GLY A 311 -3.64 12.96 -19.07
CA GLY A 311 -4.57 11.98 -19.64
C GLY A 311 -5.67 11.68 -18.63
N LYS A 312 -6.24 10.48 -18.65
CA LYS A 312 -7.20 9.98 -17.64
C LYS A 312 -8.24 11.03 -17.21
N GLY A 313 -8.04 11.69 -16.07
CA GLY A 313 -8.92 12.75 -15.55
C GLY A 313 -9.16 13.91 -16.53
N LEU A 314 -8.30 14.11 -17.53
CA LEU A 314 -8.53 15.03 -18.64
C LEU A 314 -9.87 14.77 -19.36
N GLY A 315 -10.15 13.50 -19.68
CA GLY A 315 -11.37 13.08 -20.37
C GLY A 315 -12.36 12.32 -19.50
N GLY A 316 -12.03 12.06 -18.23
CA GLY A 316 -12.92 11.41 -17.25
C GLY A 316 -13.41 10.01 -17.64
N GLY A 317 -12.76 9.34 -18.59
CA GLY A 317 -13.19 8.03 -19.10
C GLY A 317 -14.27 8.05 -20.18
N TYR A 318 -14.78 9.22 -20.58
CA TYR A 318 -15.83 9.34 -21.60
C TYR A 318 -15.30 9.22 -23.04
N ALA A 319 -14.02 9.52 -23.26
CA ALA A 319 -13.34 9.32 -24.54
C ALA A 319 -11.82 9.13 -24.35
N PRO A 320 -11.13 8.42 -25.26
CA PRO A 320 -9.68 8.39 -25.32
C PRO A 320 -9.13 9.80 -25.58
N ILE A 321 -8.40 10.34 -24.61
CA ILE A 321 -7.69 11.61 -24.73
C ILE A 321 -6.52 11.70 -23.75
N ALA A 322 -5.43 12.28 -24.23
CA ALA A 322 -4.27 12.67 -23.48
C ALA A 322 -3.63 13.88 -24.16
N ALA A 323 -2.69 14.53 -23.50
CA ALA A 323 -2.00 15.67 -24.07
C ALA A 323 -0.60 15.85 -23.48
N ILE A 324 0.22 16.56 -24.22
CA ILE A 324 1.37 17.27 -23.66
C ILE A 324 1.05 18.76 -23.60
N ILE A 325 1.63 19.46 -22.64
CA ILE A 325 1.64 20.92 -22.56
C ILE A 325 3.10 21.37 -22.48
N ALA A 326 3.48 22.26 -23.38
CA ALA A 326 4.85 22.73 -23.54
C ALA A 326 5.01 24.15 -22.99
N HIS A 327 6.04 24.33 -22.16
CA HIS A 327 6.44 25.61 -21.60
C HIS A 327 6.98 26.56 -22.68
N LYS A 328 6.94 27.86 -22.41
CA LYS A 328 7.50 28.91 -23.28
C LYS A 328 8.93 28.59 -23.74
N ARG A 329 9.78 28.07 -22.85
CA ARG A 329 11.17 27.67 -23.18
C ARG A 329 11.23 26.72 -24.37
N VAL A 330 10.41 25.67 -24.38
CA VAL A 330 10.37 24.68 -25.46
C VAL A 330 9.82 25.31 -26.73
N CYS A 331 8.72 26.07 -26.61
CA CYS A 331 8.11 26.76 -27.75
C CYS A 331 9.06 27.75 -28.43
N ASP A 332 9.83 28.51 -27.64
CA ASP A 332 10.80 29.48 -28.16
C ASP A 332 11.99 28.80 -28.84
N GLY A 333 12.38 27.59 -28.40
CA GLY A 333 13.38 26.77 -29.10
C GLY A 333 12.98 26.47 -30.54
N PHE A 334 11.72 26.08 -30.76
CA PHE A 334 11.19 25.90 -32.12
C PHE A 334 11.10 27.22 -32.88
N ARG A 335 10.58 28.29 -32.28
CA ARG A 335 10.45 29.58 -32.98
C ARG A 335 11.80 30.16 -33.44
N GLY A 336 12.84 29.95 -32.65
CA GLY A 336 14.20 30.37 -32.95
C GLY A 336 15.00 29.38 -33.81
N GLY A 337 14.48 28.18 -34.02
CA GLY A 337 15.16 27.11 -34.75
C GLY A 337 15.06 27.24 -36.28
N SER A 338 15.74 26.32 -36.97
CA SER A 338 15.89 26.34 -38.42
C SER A 338 14.63 25.88 -39.16
N SER A 339 13.90 24.89 -38.63
CA SER A 339 12.68 24.39 -39.26
C SER A 339 11.44 25.18 -38.84
N LYS A 340 11.46 25.78 -37.64
CA LYS A 340 10.30 26.45 -37.02
C LYS A 340 9.05 25.58 -36.92
N ALA A 341 9.24 24.26 -36.97
CA ALA A 341 8.16 23.29 -37.07
C ALA A 341 8.46 22.07 -36.20
N PHE A 342 7.41 21.46 -35.66
CA PHE A 342 7.52 20.16 -35.02
C PHE A 342 7.17 19.08 -36.05
N ASN A 343 8.17 18.27 -36.44
CA ASN A 343 8.01 17.20 -37.43
C ASN A 343 7.36 15.95 -36.81
N HIS A 344 6.08 16.09 -36.48
CA HIS A 344 5.26 15.02 -35.94
C HIS A 344 3.77 15.31 -36.15
N GLY A 345 2.99 14.25 -36.38
CA GLY A 345 1.53 14.31 -36.42
C GLY A 345 0.95 12.90 -36.32
N GLN A 346 -0.32 12.80 -35.95
CA GLN A 346 -1.07 11.55 -35.88
C GLN A 346 -2.46 11.73 -36.51
N THR A 347 -3.02 10.67 -37.08
CA THR A 347 -4.34 10.71 -37.75
C THR A 347 -5.43 11.30 -36.85
N TYR A 348 -5.52 10.84 -35.59
CA TYR A 348 -6.54 11.29 -34.64
C TYR A 348 -6.05 12.36 -33.65
N GLN A 349 -4.92 13.01 -33.94
CA GLN A 349 -4.46 14.14 -33.14
C GLN A 349 -5.58 15.19 -33.04
N ALA A 350 -5.81 15.70 -31.83
CA ALA A 350 -6.84 16.71 -31.54
C ALA A 350 -8.25 16.34 -32.04
N HIS A 351 -8.63 15.04 -31.98
CA HIS A 351 -9.92 14.54 -32.45
C HIS A 351 -11.11 15.37 -31.88
N PRO A 352 -11.98 15.96 -32.73
CA PRO A 352 -12.99 16.93 -32.29
C PRO A 352 -13.93 16.39 -31.22
N LEU A 353 -14.39 15.13 -31.36
CA LEU A 353 -15.25 14.45 -30.38
C LEU A 353 -14.59 14.35 -28.99
N SER A 354 -13.37 13.79 -28.90
CA SER A 354 -12.63 13.68 -27.65
C SER A 354 -12.37 15.05 -27.02
N CYS A 355 -12.01 16.05 -27.82
CA CYS A 355 -11.77 17.41 -27.32
C CYS A 355 -13.03 18.06 -26.74
N ALA A 356 -14.19 17.89 -27.37
CA ALA A 356 -15.47 18.41 -26.87
C ALA A 356 -15.89 17.72 -25.56
N ILE A 357 -15.75 16.39 -25.49
CA ILE A 357 -16.00 15.58 -24.30
C ILE A 357 -15.10 16.04 -23.15
N ALA A 358 -13.79 16.12 -23.37
CA ALA A 358 -12.84 16.58 -22.35
C ALA A 358 -13.14 18.02 -21.91
N THR A 359 -13.52 18.91 -22.84
CA THR A 359 -13.92 20.28 -22.48
C THR A 359 -15.12 20.27 -21.55
N SER A 360 -16.14 19.44 -21.80
CA SER A 360 -17.29 19.30 -20.91
C SER A 360 -16.90 18.76 -19.53
N VAL A 361 -16.08 17.71 -19.47
CA VAL A 361 -15.56 17.16 -18.20
C VAL A 361 -14.81 18.21 -17.39
N GLN A 362 -13.88 18.94 -18.02
CA GLN A 362 -13.12 19.99 -17.33
C GLN A 362 -13.99 21.20 -16.94
N THR A 363 -15.05 21.49 -17.71
CA THR A 363 -16.03 22.52 -17.37
C THR A 363 -16.80 22.13 -16.11
N ILE A 364 -17.24 20.88 -16.00
CA ILE A 364 -17.90 20.35 -14.79
C ILE A 364 -16.96 20.43 -13.59
N ILE A 365 -15.71 19.96 -13.74
CA ILE A 365 -14.69 20.01 -12.68
C ILE A 365 -14.50 21.44 -12.16
N GLN A 366 -14.45 22.42 -13.06
CA GLN A 366 -14.29 23.83 -12.70
C GLN A 366 -15.56 24.44 -12.09
N ARG A 367 -16.73 24.21 -12.71
CA ARG A 367 -18.02 24.78 -12.31
C ARG A 367 -18.43 24.29 -10.93
N ASP A 368 -18.27 22.99 -10.67
CA ASP A 368 -18.73 22.34 -9.45
C ASP A 368 -17.64 22.31 -8.36
N ASN A 369 -16.54 23.04 -8.59
CA ASN A 369 -15.41 23.17 -7.70
C ASN A 369 -14.84 21.81 -7.22
N LEU A 370 -14.72 20.87 -8.16
CA LEU A 370 -14.36 19.49 -7.83
C LEU A 370 -12.90 19.33 -7.42
N ILE A 371 -12.00 20.26 -7.80
CA ILE A 371 -10.60 20.25 -7.37
C ILE A 371 -10.50 20.55 -5.87
N ASP A 372 -11.15 21.60 -5.38
CA ASP A 372 -11.20 21.92 -3.95
C ASP A 372 -11.89 20.81 -3.18
N ARG A 373 -12.95 20.22 -3.74
CA ARG A 373 -13.59 19.03 -3.18
C ARG A 373 -12.63 17.85 -3.06
N CYS A 374 -11.80 17.58 -4.08
CA CYS A 374 -10.76 16.55 -4.02
C CYS A 374 -9.73 16.83 -2.93
N ALA A 375 -9.35 18.08 -2.73
CA ALA A 375 -8.45 18.47 -1.66
C ALA A 375 -9.08 18.24 -0.27
N HIS A 376 -10.37 18.58 -0.10
CA HIS A 376 -11.13 18.35 1.14
C HIS A 376 -11.31 16.85 1.42
N LEU A 377 -11.95 16.12 0.51
CA LEU A 377 -12.19 14.67 0.67
C LEU A 377 -10.89 13.88 0.76
N GLY A 378 -9.83 14.34 0.11
CA GLY A 378 -8.50 13.73 0.22
C GLY A 378 -7.91 13.79 1.62
N LYS A 379 -8.15 14.89 2.35
CA LYS A 379 -7.75 14.99 3.77
C LYS A 379 -8.56 14.03 4.64
N LEU A 380 -9.87 13.93 4.39
CA LEU A 380 -10.75 12.98 5.08
C LEU A 380 -10.30 11.53 4.84
N LEU A 381 -10.19 11.12 3.57
CA LEU A 381 -9.74 9.78 3.17
C LEU A 381 -8.38 9.44 3.79
N GLY A 382 -7.40 10.35 3.69
CA GLY A 382 -6.08 10.15 4.27
C GLY A 382 -6.10 10.01 5.79
N ALA A 383 -6.91 10.80 6.50
CA ALA A 383 -7.07 10.70 7.94
C ALA A 383 -7.69 9.37 8.36
N MET A 384 -8.75 8.94 7.66
CA MET A 384 -9.44 7.69 7.95
C MET A 384 -8.58 6.46 7.63
N LEU A 385 -7.83 6.46 6.52
CA LEU A 385 -6.88 5.40 6.22
C LEU A 385 -5.82 5.28 7.32
N LYS A 386 -5.28 6.42 7.80
CA LYS A 386 -4.32 6.40 8.92
C LYS A 386 -4.96 5.89 10.21
N GLU A 387 -6.14 6.38 10.58
CA GLU A 387 -6.86 5.93 11.76
C GLU A 387 -7.13 4.42 11.74
N GLN A 388 -7.57 3.88 10.60
CA GLN A 388 -7.99 2.49 10.49
C GLN A 388 -6.83 1.51 10.28
N PHE A 389 -5.67 1.96 9.78
CA PHE A 389 -4.59 1.06 9.37
C PHE A 389 -3.23 1.36 9.99
N ALA A 390 -3.03 2.49 10.70
CA ALA A 390 -1.71 2.84 11.24
C ALA A 390 -1.18 1.84 12.27
N ASP A 391 -2.05 1.07 12.93
CA ASP A 391 -1.67 0.05 13.91
C ASP A 391 -1.77 -1.39 13.38
N CYS A 392 -2.11 -1.55 12.09
CA CYS A 392 -2.16 -2.85 11.44
C CYS A 392 -0.75 -3.42 11.22
N GLU A 393 -0.54 -4.65 11.67
CA GLU A 393 0.75 -5.34 11.61
C GLU A 393 1.32 -5.45 10.19
N TYR A 394 0.45 -5.71 9.22
CA TYR A 394 0.82 -5.96 7.83
C TYR A 394 0.68 -4.75 6.93
N VAL A 395 0.48 -3.55 7.49
CA VAL A 395 0.49 -2.29 6.75
C VAL A 395 1.80 -1.56 7.04
N GLY A 396 2.64 -1.45 6.02
CA GLY A 396 3.96 -0.83 6.12
C GLY A 396 3.90 0.68 5.96
N ASP A 397 3.15 1.15 4.98
CA ASP A 397 3.06 2.57 4.64
C ASP A 397 1.66 2.96 4.16
N ILE A 398 1.26 4.20 4.48
CA ILE A 398 -0.04 4.80 4.17
C ILE A 398 0.22 6.18 3.57
N ARG A 399 0.04 6.31 2.26
CA ARG A 399 0.55 7.46 1.51
C ARG A 399 -0.40 7.92 0.42
N GLY A 400 -0.25 9.19 0.04
CA GLY A 400 -1.04 9.80 -1.01
C GLY A 400 -1.35 11.26 -0.72
N ARG A 401 -2.08 11.88 -1.65
CA ARG A 401 -2.65 13.22 -1.50
C ARG A 401 -3.83 13.42 -2.45
N GLY A 402 -4.72 14.36 -2.13
CA GLY A 402 -6.01 14.48 -2.81
C GLY A 402 -6.79 13.17 -2.73
N LEU A 403 -7.53 12.80 -3.76
CA LEU A 403 -8.21 11.50 -3.86
C LEU A 403 -7.32 10.46 -4.55
N PHE A 404 -6.06 10.36 -4.11
CA PHE A 404 -5.07 9.44 -4.67
C PHE A 404 -4.17 8.86 -3.57
N TRP A 405 -4.62 7.74 -2.98
CA TRP A 405 -4.02 7.13 -1.81
C TRP A 405 -3.69 5.66 -2.04
N ALA A 406 -2.76 5.12 -1.24
CA ALA A 406 -2.45 3.71 -1.23
C ALA A 406 -2.07 3.22 0.16
N LEU A 407 -2.33 1.93 0.38
CA LEU A 407 -1.78 1.13 1.46
C LEU A 407 -0.71 0.21 0.87
N GLU A 408 0.46 0.13 1.49
CA GLU A 408 1.47 -0.87 1.18
C GLU A 408 1.52 -1.96 2.25
N PHE A 409 1.53 -3.21 1.82
CA PHE A 409 1.49 -4.37 2.70
C PHE A 409 2.86 -5.02 2.82
N VAL A 410 3.23 -5.39 4.05
CA VAL A 410 4.53 -5.97 4.39
C VAL A 410 4.34 -7.13 5.37
N GLN A 411 5.24 -8.12 5.32
CA GLN A 411 5.29 -9.20 6.30
C GLN A 411 5.73 -8.69 7.69
N SER A 412 6.60 -7.69 7.73
CA SER A 412 7.05 -7.07 8.97
C SER A 412 7.20 -5.57 8.78
N ARG A 413 6.45 -4.80 9.58
CA ARG A 413 6.54 -3.33 9.58
C ARG A 413 7.89 -2.82 10.08
N HIS A 414 8.51 -3.51 11.04
CA HIS A 414 9.81 -3.08 11.59
C HIS A 414 10.92 -3.20 10.55
N THR A 415 10.98 -4.33 9.84
CA THR A 415 12.03 -4.58 8.83
C THR A 415 11.63 -4.14 7.43
N LYS A 416 10.40 -3.66 7.24
CA LYS A 416 9.77 -3.34 5.93
C LYS A 416 9.76 -4.49 4.93
N LYS A 417 9.90 -5.73 5.43
CA LYS A 417 10.07 -6.91 4.58
C LYS A 417 8.77 -7.18 3.81
N PRO A 418 8.79 -7.22 2.46
CA PRO A 418 7.58 -7.52 1.69
C PRO A 418 7.13 -8.97 1.89
N PHE A 419 5.86 -9.25 1.61
CA PHE A 419 5.39 -10.64 1.45
C PHE A 419 6.04 -11.30 0.22
N SER A 420 6.08 -12.64 0.21
CA SER A 420 6.41 -13.37 -1.02
C SER A 420 5.30 -13.17 -2.05
N ALA A 421 5.66 -13.07 -3.33
CA ALA A 421 4.69 -12.83 -4.41
C ALA A 421 3.57 -13.89 -4.47
N SER A 422 3.83 -15.12 -4.01
CA SER A 422 2.84 -16.21 -3.90
C SER A 422 1.70 -15.94 -2.91
N VAL A 423 1.89 -15.03 -1.94
CA VAL A 423 0.83 -14.65 -1.00
C VAL A 423 -0.24 -13.84 -1.74
N GLY A 424 0.17 -12.96 -2.66
CA GLY A 424 -0.73 -12.11 -3.45
C GLY A 424 -1.63 -11.25 -2.57
N PHE A 425 -1.06 -10.58 -1.55
CA PHE A 425 -1.82 -9.89 -0.52
C PHE A 425 -2.75 -8.82 -1.12
N SER A 426 -2.24 -7.99 -2.03
CA SER A 426 -3.04 -6.94 -2.69
C SER A 426 -4.18 -7.52 -3.54
N SER A 427 -3.94 -8.62 -4.25
CA SER A 427 -4.96 -9.33 -5.03
C SER A 427 -6.06 -9.90 -4.13
N LYS A 428 -5.70 -10.50 -2.99
CA LYS A 428 -6.68 -11.01 -2.00
C LYS A 428 -7.50 -9.88 -1.40
N MET A 429 -6.86 -8.76 -1.05
CA MET A 429 -7.52 -7.54 -0.59
C MET A 429 -8.53 -7.01 -1.60
N GLN A 430 -8.13 -6.91 -2.87
CA GLN A 430 -9.03 -6.50 -3.94
C GLN A 430 -10.20 -7.46 -4.06
N MET A 431 -9.94 -8.78 -4.14
CA MET A 431 -11.00 -9.77 -4.30
C MET A 431 -12.02 -9.70 -3.16
N GLU A 432 -11.56 -9.53 -1.93
CA GLU A 432 -12.43 -9.45 -0.76
C GLU A 432 -13.22 -8.14 -0.71
N SER A 433 -12.59 -7.01 -1.04
CA SER A 433 -13.30 -5.73 -1.18
C SER A 433 -14.36 -5.81 -2.28
N PHE A 434 -14.03 -6.43 -3.41
CA PHE A 434 -14.94 -6.60 -4.54
C PHE A 434 -16.15 -7.48 -4.18
N ARG A 435 -15.96 -8.55 -3.40
CA ARG A 435 -17.07 -9.37 -2.89
C ARG A 435 -18.03 -8.58 -1.99
N ARG A 436 -17.52 -7.55 -1.33
CA ARG A 436 -18.27 -6.64 -0.45
C ARG A 436 -18.88 -5.45 -1.20
N GLY A 437 -18.79 -5.42 -2.53
CA GLY A 437 -19.38 -4.36 -3.33
C GLY A 437 -18.49 -3.16 -3.56
N VAL A 438 -17.17 -3.21 -3.31
CA VAL A 438 -16.25 -2.08 -3.55
C VAL A 438 -15.06 -2.51 -4.40
N SER A 439 -14.84 -1.82 -5.52
CA SER A 439 -13.68 -2.03 -6.39
C SER A 439 -12.51 -1.15 -5.96
N LEU A 440 -11.36 -1.78 -5.67
CA LEU A 440 -10.09 -1.12 -5.39
C LEU A 440 -9.03 -1.58 -6.40
N TYR A 441 -7.93 -0.83 -6.53
CA TYR A 441 -6.90 -1.11 -7.53
C TYR A 441 -5.68 -1.77 -6.90
N PRO A 442 -5.46 -3.08 -7.09
CA PRO A 442 -4.27 -3.75 -6.57
C PRO A 442 -3.06 -3.47 -7.45
N GLY A 443 -1.89 -3.43 -6.81
CA GLY A 443 -0.60 -3.42 -7.49
C GLY A 443 0.41 -4.29 -6.76
N SER A 444 1.47 -4.62 -7.49
CA SER A 444 2.59 -5.44 -7.01
C SER A 444 3.91 -4.89 -7.53
N GLY A 445 5.01 -5.28 -6.89
CA GLY A 445 6.35 -4.82 -7.23
C GLY A 445 6.68 -3.43 -6.66
N SER A 446 5.98 -2.93 -5.64
CA SER A 446 6.19 -1.56 -5.11
C SER A 446 7.58 -1.31 -4.55
N VAL A 447 8.29 -2.35 -4.12
CA VAL A 447 9.61 -2.25 -3.53
C VAL A 447 10.65 -2.12 -4.64
N ASP A 448 10.79 -3.12 -5.51
CA ASP A 448 11.89 -3.24 -6.48
C ASP A 448 11.42 -3.63 -7.90
N GLY A 449 10.11 -3.66 -8.14
CA GLY A 449 9.50 -4.05 -9.42
C GLY A 449 9.15 -5.53 -9.50
N GLU A 450 9.54 -6.33 -8.50
CA GLU A 450 9.19 -7.75 -8.37
C GLU A 450 8.46 -8.03 -7.05
N PHE A 451 8.94 -7.46 -5.93
CA PHE A 451 8.36 -7.61 -4.59
C PHE A 451 7.62 -6.37 -4.11
N GLY A 452 6.71 -6.59 -3.16
CA GLY A 452 5.87 -5.55 -2.55
C GLY A 452 4.44 -5.61 -3.09
N ASP A 453 3.49 -5.35 -2.22
CA ASP A 453 2.06 -5.37 -2.50
C ASP A 453 1.46 -4.04 -2.08
N HIS A 454 0.59 -3.45 -2.90
CA HIS A 454 -0.12 -2.24 -2.52
C HIS A 454 -1.56 -2.23 -3.06
N LEU A 455 -2.42 -1.45 -2.42
CA LEU A 455 -3.81 -1.25 -2.81
C LEU A 455 -4.11 0.24 -2.90
N MET A 456 -4.55 0.69 -4.07
CA MET A 456 -4.82 2.11 -4.33
C MET A 456 -6.31 2.45 -4.22
N PHE A 457 -6.53 3.68 -3.77
CA PHE A 457 -7.81 4.36 -3.61
C PHE A 457 -7.79 5.59 -4.51
N ALA A 458 -8.74 5.65 -5.44
CA ALA A 458 -8.89 6.78 -6.35
C ALA A 458 -10.37 7.06 -6.66
N PRO A 459 -11.21 7.30 -5.62
CA PRO A 459 -12.65 7.49 -5.78
C PRO A 459 -12.96 8.69 -6.68
N ALA A 460 -14.18 8.75 -7.20
CA ALA A 460 -14.60 9.87 -8.04
C ALA A 460 -14.56 11.20 -7.25
N TYR A 461 -14.31 12.30 -7.95
CA TYR A 461 -14.31 13.65 -7.37
C TYR A 461 -15.70 14.03 -6.83
N THR A 462 -16.73 13.39 -7.38
CA THR A 462 -18.14 13.52 -7.02
C THR A 462 -18.55 12.64 -5.84
N SER A 463 -17.67 11.77 -5.32
CA SER A 463 -18.01 10.88 -4.19
C SER A 463 -18.42 11.68 -2.95
N SER A 464 -19.36 11.14 -2.17
CA SER A 464 -19.82 11.72 -0.89
C SER A 464 -18.89 11.33 0.27
N GLU A 465 -19.02 12.02 1.41
CA GLU A 465 -18.25 11.65 2.62
C GLU A 465 -18.66 10.27 3.15
N GLU A 466 -19.96 9.92 3.05
CA GLU A 466 -20.48 8.60 3.41
C GLU A 466 -19.89 7.49 2.53
N GLU A 467 -19.68 7.76 1.24
CA GLU A 467 -19.03 6.82 0.32
C GLU A 467 -17.55 6.66 0.65
N ILE A 468 -16.84 7.75 0.98
CA ILE A 468 -15.46 7.67 1.46
C ILE A 468 -15.38 6.78 2.71
N LEU A 469 -16.30 6.95 3.66
CA LEU A 469 -16.40 6.10 4.85
C LEU A 469 -16.64 4.63 4.48
N HIS A 470 -17.60 4.36 3.61
CA HIS A 470 -17.93 3.00 3.18
C HIS A 470 -16.75 2.31 2.48
N ILE A 471 -15.99 3.05 1.67
CA ILE A 471 -14.77 2.55 1.01
C ILE A 471 -13.72 2.14 2.04
N VAL A 472 -13.45 3.01 3.01
CA VAL A 472 -12.43 2.73 4.05
C VAL A 472 -12.86 1.56 4.94
N GLN A 473 -14.13 1.52 5.38
CA GLN A 473 -14.65 0.42 6.18
C GLN A 473 -14.58 -0.90 5.41
N THR A 474 -14.94 -0.92 4.13
CA THR A 474 -14.86 -2.13 3.31
C THR A 474 -13.43 -2.61 3.15
N ALA A 475 -12.48 -1.70 2.95
CA ALA A 475 -11.06 -2.05 2.92
C ALA A 475 -10.59 -2.62 4.27
N ARG A 476 -11.09 -2.11 5.40
CA ARG A 476 -10.74 -2.60 6.73
C ARG A 476 -11.28 -4.02 6.96
N ASP A 477 -12.55 -4.25 6.66
CA ASP A 477 -13.17 -5.57 6.75
C ASP A 477 -12.46 -6.59 5.83
N ALA A 478 -12.07 -6.14 4.62
CA ALA A 478 -11.31 -6.96 3.69
C ALA A 478 -9.93 -7.31 4.25
N TYR A 479 -9.25 -6.36 4.90
CA TYR A 479 -7.98 -6.61 5.57
C TYR A 479 -8.12 -7.66 6.66
N ASP A 480 -9.05 -7.49 7.60
CA ASP A 480 -9.22 -8.42 8.71
C ASP A 480 -9.54 -9.84 8.21
N GLN A 481 -10.36 -9.95 7.16
CA GLN A 481 -10.67 -11.22 6.52
C GLN A 481 -9.46 -11.86 5.82
N VAL A 482 -8.66 -11.07 5.09
CA VAL A 482 -7.45 -11.59 4.41
C VAL A 482 -6.41 -12.06 5.42
N VAL A 483 -6.19 -11.30 6.50
CA VAL A 483 -5.24 -11.69 7.54
C VAL A 483 -5.71 -12.97 8.23
N SER A 484 -7.00 -13.08 8.53
CA SER A 484 -7.60 -14.32 9.07
C SER A 484 -7.43 -15.51 8.12
N GLN A 485 -7.69 -15.35 6.82
CA GLN A 485 -7.54 -16.44 5.82
C GLN A 485 -6.11 -16.92 5.65
N LEU A 486 -5.14 -16.02 5.80
CA LEU A 486 -3.72 -16.36 5.68
C LEU A 486 -3.17 -16.97 6.97
N ASN A 487 -3.98 -17.11 8.03
CA ASN A 487 -3.56 -17.48 9.38
C ASN A 487 -2.35 -16.66 9.84
N LEU A 488 -2.25 -15.42 9.36
CA LEU A 488 -1.20 -14.50 9.75
C LEU A 488 -1.54 -13.98 11.15
N PRO A 489 -0.56 -13.91 12.07
CA PRO A 489 -0.83 -13.43 13.42
C PRO A 489 -1.48 -12.03 13.39
N THR A 490 -2.75 -11.92 13.78
CA THR A 490 -3.41 -10.63 13.96
C THR A 490 -3.10 -10.07 15.35
N LYS A 491 -2.79 -8.78 15.44
CA LYS A 491 -2.75 -8.04 16.73
C LYS A 491 -4.11 -7.87 17.41
N SER A 492 -5.17 -8.56 16.98
CA SER A 492 -6.48 -8.50 17.63
C SER A 492 -6.90 -9.88 18.17
N CYS A 493 -6.74 -10.02 19.49
CA CYS A 493 -7.48 -10.92 20.37
C CYS A 493 -7.41 -12.43 20.10
N ALA A 494 -6.20 -13.00 20.13
CA ALA A 494 -5.85 -14.30 20.73
C ALA A 494 -4.50 -14.70 20.11
N LEU A 495 -3.42 -14.19 20.68
CA LEU A 495 -2.09 -14.70 20.35
C LEU A 495 -2.08 -16.18 20.77
N VAL A 496 -2.00 -17.09 19.80
CA VAL A 496 -1.77 -18.51 20.02
C VAL A 496 -0.27 -18.69 20.04
N GLN A 497 0.29 -19.16 21.15
CA GLN A 497 1.72 -19.44 21.25
C GLN A 497 2.03 -20.69 20.42
N GLN A 498 2.79 -20.55 19.33
CA GLN A 498 3.31 -21.67 18.53
C GLN A 498 4.60 -22.19 19.17
N TYR A 499 4.71 -23.52 19.28
CA TYR A 499 5.91 -24.20 19.77
C TYR A 499 6.71 -24.78 18.61
N ASP A 500 8.02 -24.99 18.82
CA ASP A 500 8.97 -25.49 17.82
C ASP A 500 8.60 -26.89 17.27
N ASP A 501 7.72 -27.63 17.94
CA ASP A 501 7.21 -28.94 17.53
C ASP A 501 5.94 -28.88 16.64
N GLY A 502 5.47 -27.67 16.31
CA GLY A 502 4.27 -27.45 15.48
C GLY A 502 2.95 -27.49 16.24
N SER A 503 2.97 -27.72 17.56
CA SER A 503 1.78 -27.57 18.40
C SER A 503 1.48 -26.10 18.69
N SER A 504 0.23 -25.78 18.98
CA SER A 504 -0.24 -24.42 19.20
C SER A 504 -1.07 -24.36 20.49
N SER A 505 -0.67 -23.53 21.46
CA SER A 505 -1.42 -23.35 22.70
C SER A 505 -2.51 -22.30 22.54
N ASN A 506 -3.70 -22.60 23.07
CA ASN A 506 -4.77 -21.63 23.23
C ASN A 506 -4.56 -20.65 24.40
N LEU A 507 -3.41 -20.71 25.09
CA LEU A 507 -3.05 -19.77 26.14
C LEU A 507 -2.53 -18.47 25.54
N ARG A 508 -3.02 -17.34 26.07
CA ARG A 508 -2.47 -16.01 25.79
C ARG A 508 -0.98 -15.96 26.18
N PRO A 509 -0.06 -15.40 25.37
CA PRO A 509 1.34 -15.22 25.74
C PRO A 509 1.47 -14.29 26.92
N LEU A 510 2.44 -14.59 27.77
CA LEU A 510 2.76 -13.75 28.90
C LEU A 510 3.64 -12.61 28.46
N LYS A 511 3.20 -11.40 28.79
CA LYS A 511 4.04 -10.22 28.81
C LYS A 511 4.60 -10.03 30.21
N ARG A 512 5.83 -9.53 30.30
CA ARG A 512 6.45 -9.14 31.56
C ARG A 512 6.64 -7.64 31.59
N TYR A 513 6.21 -7.01 32.68
CA TYR A 513 6.44 -5.60 32.96
C TYR A 513 7.23 -5.49 34.26
N ILE A 514 8.40 -4.84 34.20
CA ILE A 514 9.26 -4.62 35.37
C ILE A 514 9.29 -3.12 35.68
N THR A 515 8.99 -2.77 36.92
CA THR A 515 9.06 -1.38 37.40
C THR A 515 10.33 -1.16 38.22
N THR A 516 10.86 0.07 38.18
CA THR A 516 12.00 0.53 38.97
C THR A 516 11.88 2.03 39.24
N HIS A 517 12.95 2.68 39.70
CA HIS A 517 13.01 4.13 39.87
C HIS A 517 14.07 4.77 38.98
N ASP A 518 13.77 5.95 38.42
CA ASP A 518 14.76 6.76 37.70
C ASP A 518 15.75 7.43 38.67
N VAL A 519 16.70 8.20 38.12
CA VAL A 519 17.71 8.93 38.92
C VAL A 519 17.12 9.97 39.89
N ASN A 520 15.85 10.35 39.70
CA ASN A 520 15.12 11.28 40.56
C ASN A 520 14.23 10.55 41.59
N GLY A 521 14.27 9.23 41.63
CA GLY A 521 13.42 8.42 42.50
C GLY A 521 11.97 8.30 42.03
N LYS A 522 11.66 8.61 40.77
CA LYS A 522 10.32 8.44 40.20
C LYS A 522 10.14 6.99 39.72
N ALA A 523 9.01 6.38 40.06
CA ALA A 523 8.65 5.06 39.53
C ALA A 523 8.52 5.10 38.00
N ILE A 524 9.21 4.18 37.32
CA ILE A 524 9.25 4.02 35.87
C ILE A 524 9.15 2.53 35.51
N PHE A 525 8.83 2.23 34.25
CA PHE A 525 9.14 0.90 33.69
C PHE A 525 10.64 0.86 33.37
N TYR A 526 11.29 -0.26 33.65
CA TYR A 526 12.75 -0.40 33.45
C TYR A 526 13.18 -0.13 32.00
N ASP A 527 12.30 -0.41 31.03
CA ASP A 527 12.41 0.05 29.65
C ASP A 527 10.99 0.16 29.05
N GLU A 528 10.62 1.36 28.60
CA GLU A 528 9.26 1.69 28.11
C GLU A 528 8.93 0.99 26.78
N ASN A 529 9.94 0.49 26.06
CA ASN A 529 9.78 -0.27 24.82
C ASN A 529 9.96 -1.79 25.04
N PHE A 530 10.23 -2.21 26.27
CA PHE A 530 10.54 -3.60 26.61
C PHE A 530 9.27 -4.40 26.87
N GLU A 531 8.61 -4.82 25.80
CA GLU A 531 7.51 -5.78 25.81
C GLU A 531 7.98 -7.15 25.30
N ASP A 532 8.81 -7.86 26.07
CA ASP A 532 9.21 -9.21 25.69
C ASP A 532 8.02 -10.19 25.78
N ILE A 533 7.69 -10.81 24.64
CA ILE A 533 6.94 -12.06 24.62
C ILE A 533 7.91 -13.15 25.05
N ILE A 534 7.60 -13.81 26.16
CA ILE A 534 8.48 -14.81 26.73
C ILE A 534 8.29 -16.17 26.02
N PRO A 535 9.28 -16.68 25.27
CA PRO A 535 9.18 -18.02 24.69
C PRO A 535 9.33 -19.07 25.79
N ILE A 536 8.39 -20.01 25.85
CA ILE A 536 8.49 -21.16 26.76
C ILE A 536 9.31 -22.22 26.01
N VAL A 537 10.44 -22.63 26.58
CA VAL A 537 11.28 -23.69 26.00
C VAL A 537 10.52 -25.01 26.12
N PRO A 538 10.14 -25.66 25.01
CA PRO A 538 9.52 -26.98 25.10
C PRO A 538 10.58 -28.00 25.53
N PRO A 539 10.26 -28.94 26.43
CA PRO A 539 11.16 -30.06 26.66
C PRO A 539 11.29 -30.84 25.35
N GLY A 540 12.48 -31.35 25.03
CA GLY A 540 12.70 -32.17 23.83
C GLY A 540 11.90 -33.48 23.76
N ASN A 541 10.91 -33.69 24.64
CA ASN A 541 9.97 -34.80 24.68
C ASN A 541 8.53 -34.28 24.87
N ILE A 542 7.65 -34.64 23.94
CA ILE A 542 6.25 -34.19 23.78
C ILE A 542 5.38 -34.52 25.01
N GLU A 543 5.82 -35.44 25.90
CA GLU A 543 5.09 -35.81 27.12
C GLU A 543 5.35 -34.92 28.35
N ARG A 544 6.28 -33.96 28.27
CA ARG A 544 6.73 -33.18 29.45
C ARG A 544 6.24 -31.74 29.42
N ALA A 545 6.04 -31.16 30.61
CA ALA A 545 5.66 -29.77 30.80
C ALA A 545 6.76 -28.78 30.35
N GLY A 546 6.35 -27.64 29.76
CA GLY A 546 7.22 -26.51 29.43
C GLY A 546 7.51 -25.64 30.63
N LEU A 547 8.74 -25.13 30.78
CA LEU A 547 9.17 -24.33 31.92
C LEU A 547 9.90 -23.06 31.46
N HIS A 548 9.59 -21.93 32.11
CA HIS A 548 10.31 -20.68 31.89
C HIS A 548 10.46 -19.85 33.17
N VAL A 549 11.65 -19.28 33.41
CA VAL A 549 11.90 -18.37 34.54
C VAL A 549 11.48 -16.95 34.17
N HIS A 550 10.39 -16.48 34.77
CA HIS A 550 9.82 -15.16 34.52
C HIS A 550 10.64 -14.04 35.18
N TYR A 551 11.13 -14.26 36.40
CA TYR A 551 12.00 -13.34 37.13
C TYR A 551 12.76 -14.09 38.23
N HIS A 552 13.97 -13.67 38.59
CA HIS A 552 14.69 -14.25 39.73
C HIS A 552 15.56 -13.20 40.42
N THR A 553 15.86 -13.43 41.70
CA THR A 553 16.70 -12.57 42.51
C THR A 553 17.89 -13.34 43.07
N GLN A 554 18.99 -12.65 43.35
CA GLN A 554 20.22 -13.27 43.87
C GLN A 554 20.10 -13.64 45.36
N GLY A 555 19.33 -12.86 46.12
CA GLY A 555 19.30 -12.88 47.58
C GLY A 555 17.93 -12.49 48.14
N PHE A 556 17.64 -12.89 49.39
CA PHE A 556 16.47 -12.47 50.14
C PHE A 556 16.89 -12.03 51.57
N PRO A 557 16.61 -10.78 51.99
CA PRO A 557 15.89 -9.73 51.26
C PRO A 557 16.66 -9.23 50.02
N VAL A 558 15.90 -8.75 49.02
CA VAL A 558 16.43 -8.32 47.71
C VAL A 558 17.10 -6.94 47.82
N ASP A 559 18.30 -6.78 47.25
CA ASP A 559 18.97 -5.47 47.13
C ASP A 559 18.48 -4.71 45.89
N LEU A 560 17.56 -3.77 46.11
CA LEU A 560 17.00 -2.90 45.07
C LEU A 560 17.86 -1.64 44.81
N SER A 561 19.02 -1.49 45.45
CA SER A 561 19.84 -0.29 45.31
C SER A 561 20.51 -0.23 43.94
N GLY A 562 20.36 0.91 43.24
CA GLY A 562 21.03 1.16 41.96
C GLY A 562 20.72 0.15 40.85
N GLY A 563 19.55 -0.51 40.91
CA GLY A 563 19.13 -1.52 39.94
C GLY A 563 19.99 -2.80 39.94
N LYS A 564 20.68 -3.11 41.05
CA LYS A 564 21.53 -4.32 41.17
C LYS A 564 20.76 -5.61 40.95
N ASP A 565 19.51 -5.69 41.41
CA ASP A 565 18.60 -6.81 41.16
C ASP A 565 18.34 -6.99 39.66
N LEU A 566 18.05 -5.90 38.95
CA LEU A 566 17.81 -5.88 37.51
C LEU A 566 19.08 -6.25 36.74
N LYS A 567 20.22 -5.69 37.12
CA LYS A 567 21.52 -6.03 36.55
C LYS A 567 21.81 -7.53 36.68
N HIS A 568 21.62 -8.10 37.87
CA HIS A 568 21.79 -9.53 38.10
C HIS A 568 20.85 -10.37 37.23
N TYR A 569 19.58 -9.96 37.13
CA TYR A 569 18.57 -10.63 36.33
C TYR A 569 18.96 -10.71 34.83
N PHE A 570 19.47 -9.60 34.26
CA PHE A 570 19.83 -9.55 32.83
C PHE A 570 21.22 -10.12 32.50
N GLU A 571 22.16 -10.13 33.43
CA GLU A 571 23.52 -10.64 33.21
C GLU A 571 23.67 -12.16 33.40
N SER A 572 22.66 -12.86 33.94
CA SER A 572 22.73 -14.30 34.26
C SER A 572 21.88 -15.26 33.38
N PRO A 573 21.68 -15.07 32.06
CA PRO A 573 20.66 -15.81 31.30
C PRO A 573 20.99 -17.28 30.95
N GLN A 574 22.09 -17.89 31.40
CA GLN A 574 22.54 -19.18 30.83
C GLN A 574 22.66 -20.40 31.77
N ASN A 575 22.18 -20.38 33.01
CA ASN A 575 21.85 -21.62 33.75
C ASN A 575 21.25 -21.29 35.12
N ILE A 576 19.93 -21.17 35.18
CA ILE A 576 19.23 -20.91 36.45
C ILE A 576 18.95 -22.26 37.13
N PRO A 577 19.53 -22.53 38.32
CA PRO A 577 19.26 -23.77 39.05
C PRO A 577 17.78 -23.87 39.45
N LEU A 578 17.28 -25.10 39.64
CA LEU A 578 15.90 -25.37 40.09
C LEU A 578 15.50 -24.56 41.35
N VAL A 579 16.48 -24.21 42.19
CA VAL A 579 16.35 -23.26 43.31
C VAL A 579 17.61 -22.41 43.40
N ASN A 580 17.46 -21.10 43.61
CA ASN A 580 18.57 -20.23 43.94
C ASN A 580 18.84 -20.27 45.46
N LYS A 581 20.03 -20.70 45.89
CA LYS A 581 20.37 -20.98 47.31
C LYS A 581 20.32 -19.78 48.27
N GLY A 582 19.94 -18.59 47.79
CA GLY A 582 19.74 -17.41 48.64
C GLY A 582 18.63 -16.47 48.21
N GLY A 583 17.96 -16.67 47.07
CA GLY A 583 17.01 -15.71 46.48
C GLY A 583 15.69 -16.36 46.06
N SER A 584 14.82 -15.57 45.41
CA SER A 584 13.52 -16.03 44.91
C SER A 584 13.55 -16.34 43.41
N ILE A 585 12.70 -17.27 42.99
CA ILE A 585 12.45 -17.57 41.56
C ILE A 585 10.96 -17.47 41.30
N CYS A 586 10.59 -16.71 40.27
CA CYS A 586 9.25 -16.66 39.71
C CYS A 586 9.28 -17.37 38.35
N ARG A 587 8.52 -18.45 38.18
CA ARG A 587 8.50 -19.25 36.94
C ARG A 587 7.09 -19.57 36.49
N ILE A 588 6.96 -19.88 35.21
CA ILE A 588 5.73 -20.31 34.57
C ILE A 588 5.92 -21.75 34.11
N VAL A 589 4.87 -22.56 34.30
CA VAL A 589 4.80 -23.93 33.81
C VAL A 589 3.54 -24.09 32.97
N ASP A 590 3.71 -24.50 31.73
CA ASP A 590 2.62 -24.78 30.80
C ASP A 590 2.54 -26.28 30.53
N LEU A 591 1.32 -26.81 30.57
CA LEU A 591 1.02 -28.21 30.29
C LEU A 591 -0.03 -28.28 29.17
N GLY A 592 0.35 -28.87 28.05
CA GLY A 592 -0.59 -29.26 26.99
C GLY A 592 -1.56 -30.35 27.46
N PRO A 593 -2.62 -30.63 26.69
CA PRO A 593 -3.61 -31.64 27.06
C PRO A 593 -2.96 -33.00 27.36
N GLY A 594 -3.25 -33.56 28.55
CA GLY A 594 -2.70 -34.84 29.00
C GLY A 594 -1.22 -34.84 29.41
N GLN A 595 -0.50 -33.72 29.30
CA GLN A 595 0.92 -33.66 29.70
C GLN A 595 1.09 -33.71 31.21
N ARG A 596 2.28 -34.17 31.64
CA ARG A 596 2.67 -34.24 33.05
C ARG A 596 4.06 -33.66 33.32
N SER A 597 4.26 -33.14 34.52
CA SER A 597 5.60 -32.81 35.02
C SER A 597 6.34 -34.09 35.45
N PRO A 598 7.67 -34.05 35.59
CA PRO A 598 8.38 -35.06 36.36
C PRO A 598 7.91 -35.08 37.83
N MET A 599 7.92 -36.26 38.42
CA MET A 599 7.82 -36.42 39.88
C MET A 599 9.10 -35.92 40.53
N HIS A 600 8.99 -35.06 41.54
CA HIS A 600 10.15 -34.58 42.29
C HIS A 600 9.77 -34.20 43.72
N ARG A 601 10.77 -34.17 44.61
CA ARG A 601 10.62 -33.62 45.96
C ARG A 601 10.90 -32.12 45.95
N THR A 602 10.00 -31.32 46.50
CA THR A 602 10.22 -29.87 46.64
C THR A 602 11.36 -29.58 47.62
N ILE A 603 12.41 -28.90 47.14
CA ILE A 603 13.57 -28.47 47.94
C ILE A 603 13.51 -26.97 48.33
N SER A 604 12.39 -26.33 48.05
CA SER A 604 12.03 -24.93 48.31
C SER A 604 10.68 -24.84 49.04
N LEU A 605 10.25 -23.64 49.40
CA LEU A 605 8.85 -23.35 49.68
C LEU A 605 8.23 -22.80 48.39
N ASP A 606 7.29 -23.54 47.81
CA ASP A 606 6.69 -23.22 46.53
C ASP A 606 5.25 -22.73 46.72
N TYR A 607 4.96 -21.55 46.18
CA TYR A 607 3.59 -21.06 46.01
C TYR A 607 3.20 -21.22 44.53
N GLY A 608 2.37 -22.21 44.23
CA GLY A 608 1.88 -22.47 42.88
C GLY A 608 0.45 -21.96 42.71
N VAL A 609 0.20 -21.12 41.72
CA VAL A 609 -1.13 -20.57 41.39
C VAL A 609 -1.55 -21.04 40.01
N VAL A 610 -2.75 -21.59 39.87
CA VAL A 610 -3.32 -21.94 38.56
C VAL A 610 -3.81 -20.67 37.88
N LEU A 611 -3.21 -20.32 36.74
CA LEU A 611 -3.57 -19.13 35.96
C LEU A 611 -4.57 -19.43 34.84
N ALA A 612 -4.57 -20.66 34.31
CA ALA A 612 -5.46 -21.09 33.25
C ALA A 612 -5.63 -22.61 33.26
N GLY A 613 -6.80 -23.07 32.83
CA GLY A 613 -7.15 -24.49 32.77
C GLY A 613 -7.35 -25.13 34.15
N GLU A 614 -7.15 -26.44 34.20
CA GLU A 614 -7.26 -27.25 35.40
C GLU A 614 -6.01 -28.11 35.54
N ILE A 615 -5.61 -28.41 36.78
CA ILE A 615 -4.40 -29.21 37.04
C ILE A 615 -4.64 -30.17 38.19
N ASP A 616 -4.26 -31.43 38.01
CA ASP A 616 -4.18 -32.41 39.09
C ASP A 616 -2.81 -32.37 39.74
N LEU A 617 -2.78 -32.10 41.06
CA LEU A 617 -1.63 -32.28 41.93
C LEU A 617 -1.66 -33.71 42.48
N VAL A 618 -0.64 -34.50 42.16
CA VAL A 618 -0.49 -35.89 42.60
C VAL A 618 0.68 -36.00 43.57
N LEU A 619 0.51 -36.74 44.66
CA LEU A 619 1.53 -36.93 45.70
C LEU A 619 2.11 -38.35 45.73
N GLU A 620 3.37 -38.48 46.16
CA GLU A 620 4.13 -39.73 46.34
C GLU A 620 4.46 -40.50 45.03
N ASN A 621 3.45 -40.83 44.23
CA ASN A 621 3.58 -41.49 42.93
C ASN A 621 2.32 -41.24 42.09
N TRP A 622 2.32 -41.64 40.81
CA TRP A 622 1.20 -41.35 39.89
C TRP A 622 -0.14 -42.03 40.24
N ASP A 623 -0.14 -42.99 41.17
CA ASP A 623 -1.35 -43.64 41.72
C ASP A 623 -1.72 -43.11 43.13
N GLY A 624 -0.99 -42.09 43.60
CA GLY A 624 -1.11 -41.56 44.95
C GLY A 624 -2.26 -40.54 45.12
N PRO A 625 -2.37 -39.95 46.33
CA PRO A 625 -3.41 -38.96 46.61
C PRO A 625 -3.36 -37.81 45.60
N THR A 626 -4.51 -37.53 44.97
CA THR A 626 -4.65 -36.53 43.92
C THR A 626 -5.65 -35.46 44.31
N LYS A 627 -5.33 -34.19 44.02
CA LYS A 627 -6.25 -33.07 44.19
C LYS A 627 -6.29 -32.23 42.91
N ARG A 628 -7.49 -32.06 42.36
CA ARG A 628 -7.78 -31.12 41.27
C ARG A 628 -7.73 -29.68 41.77
N LEU A 629 -6.97 -28.84 41.09
CA LEU A 629 -6.87 -27.39 41.27
C LEU A 629 -7.47 -26.69 40.04
N ASN A 630 -8.26 -25.65 40.30
CA ASN A 630 -8.90 -24.80 39.29
C ASN A 630 -8.22 -23.44 39.21
N VAL A 631 -8.53 -22.65 38.18
CA VAL A 631 -8.04 -21.27 38.03
C VAL A 631 -8.28 -20.45 39.31
N GLY A 632 -7.22 -19.84 39.82
CA GLY A 632 -7.23 -19.07 41.06
C GLY A 632 -6.91 -19.89 42.33
N ASP A 633 -6.92 -21.22 42.27
CA ASP A 633 -6.50 -22.06 43.38
C ASP A 633 -4.98 -21.94 43.60
N VAL A 634 -4.58 -22.00 44.86
CA VAL A 634 -3.20 -21.89 45.31
C VAL A 634 -2.78 -23.19 45.98
N SER A 635 -1.65 -23.71 45.54
CA SER A 635 -0.92 -24.80 46.18
C SER A 635 0.27 -24.24 46.96
N ILE A 636 0.51 -24.80 48.13
CA ILE A 636 1.65 -24.45 48.97
C ILE A 636 2.38 -25.76 49.25
N GLN A 637 3.62 -25.87 48.77
CA GLN A 637 4.39 -27.10 48.84
C GLN A 637 5.71 -26.90 49.55
N ARG A 638 6.04 -27.87 50.40
CA ARG A 638 7.30 -27.90 51.15
C ARG A 638 7.67 -29.34 51.45
N GLY A 639 8.78 -29.82 50.89
CA GLY A 639 9.34 -31.14 51.19
C GLY A 639 8.51 -32.34 50.72
N THR A 640 7.47 -32.14 49.92
CA THR A 640 6.59 -33.21 49.41
C THR A 640 7.08 -33.76 48.07
N ILE A 641 6.98 -35.09 47.87
CA ILE A 641 7.12 -35.72 46.56
C ILE A 641 5.81 -35.48 45.80
N HIS A 642 5.89 -34.83 44.65
CA HIS A 642 4.70 -34.47 43.87
C HIS A 642 4.94 -34.37 42.36
N GLY A 643 3.85 -34.38 41.60
CA GLY A 643 3.80 -34.17 40.17
C GLY A 643 2.50 -33.51 39.74
N TRP A 644 2.50 -32.92 38.54
CA TRP A 644 1.39 -32.16 37.99
C TRP A 644 0.90 -32.80 36.71
N ILE A 645 -0.41 -32.89 36.52
CA ILE A 645 -1.04 -33.41 35.29
C ILE A 645 -2.04 -32.38 34.77
N ASN A 646 -2.01 -32.12 33.47
CA ASN A 646 -3.14 -31.48 32.80
C ASN A 646 -4.18 -32.57 32.46
N PRO A 647 -5.34 -32.58 33.13
CA PRO A 647 -6.37 -33.60 32.94
C PRO A 647 -7.23 -33.36 31.70
N SER A 648 -7.12 -32.18 31.09
CA SER A 648 -7.87 -31.84 29.88
C SER A 648 -7.37 -32.63 28.67
N LYS A 649 -8.28 -32.89 27.74
CA LYS A 649 -8.00 -33.59 26.47
C LYS A 649 -7.79 -32.64 25.30
N ASP A 650 -8.12 -31.36 25.48
CA ASP A 650 -8.17 -30.37 24.41
C ASP A 650 -7.73 -28.96 24.84
N GLN A 651 -7.63 -28.68 26.14
CA GLN A 651 -7.24 -27.37 26.66
C GLN A 651 -5.85 -27.41 27.31
N TRP A 652 -5.06 -26.35 27.11
CA TRP A 652 -3.82 -26.16 27.86
C TRP A 652 -4.08 -25.62 29.27
N SER A 653 -3.17 -25.92 30.19
CA SER A 653 -3.18 -25.41 31.57
C SER A 653 -1.87 -24.69 31.89
N ARG A 654 -1.94 -23.68 32.76
CA ARG A 654 -0.79 -22.84 33.14
C ARG A 654 -0.72 -22.61 34.65
N MET A 655 0.49 -22.70 35.19
CA MET A 655 0.79 -22.34 36.58
C MET A 655 1.88 -21.29 36.68
N LEU A 656 1.71 -20.40 37.66
CA LEU A 656 2.76 -19.53 38.17
C LEU A 656 3.31 -20.12 39.46
N TYR A 657 4.63 -20.18 39.58
CA TYR A 657 5.31 -20.55 40.82
C TYR A 657 6.18 -19.41 41.32
N VAL A 658 6.09 -19.16 42.62
CA VAL A 658 7.08 -18.39 43.39
C VAL A 658 7.78 -19.35 44.34
N LEU A 659 9.08 -19.55 44.12
CA LEU A 659 9.92 -20.44 44.89
C LEU A 659 10.79 -19.61 45.83
N LEU A 660 10.75 -19.95 47.11
CA LEU A 660 11.56 -19.32 48.15
C LEU A 660 12.51 -20.34 48.78
N PRO A 661 13.69 -19.92 49.27
CA PRO A 661 14.58 -20.81 50.00
C PRO A 661 13.91 -21.36 51.25
N SER A 662 14.11 -22.65 51.53
CA SER A 662 13.65 -23.29 52.77
C SER A 662 14.70 -24.25 53.30
N GLU A 663 14.74 -24.44 54.62
CA GLU A 663 15.56 -25.49 55.22
C GLU A 663 15.01 -26.86 54.86
N LYS A 664 15.91 -27.85 54.78
CA LYS A 664 15.54 -29.26 54.59
C LYS A 664 14.48 -29.67 55.61
N LEU A 665 13.46 -30.39 55.13
CA LEU A 665 12.44 -30.93 56.01
C LEU A 665 13.03 -32.09 56.82
N LYS A 666 12.91 -31.98 58.15
CA LYS A 666 13.33 -33.02 59.09
C LYS A 666 12.12 -33.76 59.65
N ILE A 667 12.18 -35.09 59.65
CA ILE A 667 11.24 -35.94 60.37
C ILE A 667 12.05 -36.75 61.37
N ASN A 668 11.74 -36.64 62.66
CA ASN A 668 12.47 -37.31 63.75
C ASN A 668 13.99 -37.04 63.68
N ASP A 669 14.39 -35.77 63.54
CA ASP A 669 15.78 -35.30 63.42
C ASP A 669 16.60 -35.87 62.27
N THR A 670 15.94 -36.57 61.33
CA THR A 670 16.54 -37.08 60.10
C THR A 670 16.13 -36.17 58.95
N ASP A 671 17.13 -35.67 58.20
CA ASP A 671 16.90 -34.98 56.94
C ASP A 671 16.21 -35.94 55.97
N LEU A 672 15.12 -35.51 55.33
CA LEU A 672 14.56 -36.27 54.21
C LEU A 672 15.49 -36.14 53.00
N ASP A 673 16.05 -37.26 52.54
CA ASP A 673 16.98 -37.30 51.42
C ASP A 673 16.34 -36.88 50.08
N VAL A 674 17.19 -36.33 49.21
CA VAL A 674 16.88 -35.89 47.84
C VAL A 674 17.29 -37.00 46.87
N GLU A 675 16.70 -38.19 46.96
CA GLU A 675 16.92 -39.20 45.90
C GLU A 675 16.16 -38.80 44.64
N LEU A 676 16.89 -38.22 43.69
CA LEU A 676 16.51 -38.11 42.28
C LEU A 676 16.90 -39.42 41.61
N ASP A 677 15.99 -40.40 41.56
CA ASP A 677 16.18 -41.55 40.69
C ASP A 677 16.19 -41.09 39.21
N GLY A 678 17.39 -40.99 38.63
CA GLY A 678 17.59 -41.21 37.21
C GLY A 678 17.35 -40.06 36.21
N LEU A 679 17.43 -38.79 36.60
CA LEU A 679 17.36 -37.65 35.66
C LEU A 679 18.66 -36.85 35.62
N VAL A 680 19.64 -37.36 34.87
CA VAL A 680 20.66 -36.51 34.23
C VAL A 680 19.96 -35.85 33.03
N LEU A 681 19.73 -34.53 33.09
CA LEU A 681 19.38 -33.75 31.90
C LEU A 681 20.68 -33.50 31.10
N PRO A 682 20.69 -33.65 29.77
CA PRO A 682 21.88 -33.30 28.97
C PRO A 682 22.12 -31.79 28.99
N GLU A 683 23.41 -31.42 28.89
CA GLU A 683 23.95 -30.04 28.91
C GLU A 683 23.26 -29.05 27.97
#